data_AF-A0ABD0QN28-F1
#
_entry.id   AF-A0ABD0QN28-F1
#
_cell.length_a   1.000
_cell.length_b   1.000
_cell.length_c   1.000
_cell.angle_alpha   90.00
_cell.angle_beta   90.00
_cell.angle_gamma   90.00
#
_symmetry.space_group_name_H-M   'P 1'
#
loop_
_entity.id
_entity.type
_entity.pdbx_description
1 polymer ?
#
loop_
_entity_poly.entity_id
_entity_poly.type
_entity_poly.pdbx_seq_one_letter_code
_entity_poly.pdbx_strand_id
1 'polypeptide(L)'
;MQVLWHFRKDLRCARVINSDLDTKKLSKQVVDLFLLSNEEHTKPNRKTVLLLLDTKKKINDLPIKNFLWEDLIDEIHKRRINTDTPAVIILNCIPTDFTLTDTMILPPKLSEGEIKKFKEKLLQQIRLQRKGHWKVTTINLLHHEDSGGSALSELSEEFTCETLTEPFRTDTAENIAEELLRVYETHQNTVLYLLDHEYDKPLRYLLKNLQSKLQRADQTDHPAFIIINAVSKSAIRAKDKVKLKMELLPDEEERFAQKKKEIEKKHNEMSLKFHAFNIMQGGFKKEDAEKLITEEIIKHVQKDRKTSSTRLLSFLALINSYVPGSHLSELFCEEFMDQTEQTTDDENHTLETRMKPFMDLIVIFSEGDQTVNYIRLAHPMIAHACLKMLNEHNVTRFDIVQDFLNSLVKGKESNYEQICKSMLVTRLERLVNKEKFSKLILDIMDESENTVEQCICLLKLASDLFFEDPFYPQTLARLYYIKVKEGYKYEEARKWAEEAINRDPKNSHIRDTLGQVHKNHLLYEKKPSSDINKCLAIARSAIKAFKEEEEAAEDEAEDNTKFNNRGLFGFLLVCKIIHPNTSLNRTPLEHTEQEHSEFVSSLKGDVETKYDFFEWYLAFSKQSFEREDPDYIQKEVEECYKHYFKMDKQADKITLDKKKHKYSGELLHILKSDISVLKQHKSKIEKPQSDSESQTVLYILSNIICSDSGEQFEKIKEFQARLQKLWLTEMQDRSPEFYLLILLLFWPDDVQPAITNPPNLDKCLRKMHHSYKSKYQKYLCGRYLLPLFFLAKRKRLQRLIYTSSLRQTDLERLTEGDGSEEIKDLQRIDGQVRNHKVFAIRGKKQIQVTPHDRASVCKQGQVSFYLGFNIRGPVAYNIRYKD
;
A
#
# COMPACT_ATOMS: atom_id res chain seq x y z
N MET A 1 21.37 -7.96 5.49
CA MET A 1 22.26 -7.54 6.59
C MET A 1 23.75 -7.74 6.26
N GLN A 2 24.21 -8.95 5.93
CA GLN A 2 25.63 -9.18 5.56
C GLN A 2 26.09 -8.39 4.33
N VAL A 3 25.19 -8.09 3.38
CA VAL A 3 25.49 -7.23 2.20
C VAL A 3 25.86 -5.80 2.61
N LEU A 4 25.19 -5.20 3.59
CA LEU A 4 25.51 -3.85 4.09
C LEU A 4 26.88 -3.82 4.78
N TRP A 5 27.25 -4.92 5.43
CA TRP A 5 28.54 -5.06 6.09
C TRP A 5 29.71 -4.97 5.11
N HIS A 6 29.53 -5.35 3.84
CA HIS A 6 30.54 -5.17 2.81
C HIS A 6 30.82 -3.69 2.54
N PHE A 7 29.77 -2.86 2.55
CA PHE A 7 29.85 -1.43 2.30
C PHE A 7 30.44 -0.61 3.45
N ARG A 8 30.69 -1.20 4.63
CA ARG A 8 31.27 -0.49 5.80
C ARG A 8 32.67 0.09 5.52
N LYS A 9 33.35 -0.44 4.51
CA LYS A 9 34.66 0.08 4.05
C LYS A 9 34.51 1.50 3.48
N ASP A 10 33.38 1.79 2.85
CA ASP A 10 33.14 3.02 2.08
C ASP A 10 32.07 3.92 2.71
N LEU A 11 31.13 3.33 3.45
CA LEU A 11 29.96 3.98 4.05
C LEU A 11 29.87 3.70 5.56
N ARG A 12 29.15 4.54 6.29
CA ARG A 12 28.75 4.25 7.68
C ARG A 12 27.39 3.58 7.70
N CYS A 13 27.32 2.32 8.08
CA CYS A 13 26.06 1.58 8.07
C CYS A 13 25.35 1.67 9.43
N ALA A 14 24.06 1.99 9.43
CA ALA A 14 23.22 1.99 10.62
C ALA A 14 21.89 1.27 10.34
N ARG A 15 21.33 0.60 11.34
CA ARG A 15 20.01 -0.05 11.26
C ARG A 15 19.09 0.55 12.32
N VAL A 16 17.86 0.84 11.93
CA VAL A 16 16.80 1.19 12.88
C VAL A 16 16.26 -0.08 13.53
N ILE A 17 16.22 -0.10 14.86
CA ILE A 17 15.79 -1.27 15.66
C ILE A 17 14.38 -1.08 16.24
N ASN A 18 13.85 0.15 16.28
CA ASN A 18 12.66 0.49 17.07
C ASN A 18 11.38 0.69 16.23
N SER A 19 10.23 0.24 16.75
CA SER A 19 8.91 0.32 16.07
C SER A 19 8.19 1.67 16.24
N ASP A 20 8.54 2.45 17.26
CA ASP A 20 7.96 3.77 17.53
C ASP A 20 9.01 4.85 17.22
N LEU A 21 9.07 5.20 15.95
CA LEU A 21 10.12 6.02 15.37
C LEU A 21 9.88 7.51 15.66
N ASP A 22 10.58 8.07 16.65
CA ASP A 22 10.76 9.51 16.74
C ASP A 22 11.73 9.96 15.63
N THR A 23 11.17 10.44 14.51
CA THR A 23 11.91 10.84 13.31
C THR A 23 12.88 11.99 13.58
N LYS A 24 12.57 12.89 14.52
CA LYS A 24 13.47 14.00 14.91
C LYS A 24 14.67 13.48 15.66
N LYS A 25 14.45 12.62 16.65
CA LYS A 25 15.55 11.99 17.42
C LYS A 25 16.42 11.13 16.52
N LEU A 26 15.83 10.33 15.65
CA LEU A 26 16.56 9.50 14.69
C LEU A 26 17.40 10.37 13.73
N SER A 27 16.81 11.42 13.18
CA SER A 27 17.51 12.34 12.27
C SER A 27 18.75 12.94 12.93
N LYS A 28 18.64 13.36 14.19
CA LYS A 28 19.77 13.83 14.98
C LYS A 28 20.89 12.79 15.08
N GLN A 29 20.54 11.55 15.45
CA GLN A 29 21.51 10.44 15.58
C GLN A 29 22.19 10.09 14.26
N VAL A 30 21.44 10.07 13.16
CA VAL A 30 21.98 9.76 11.82
C VAL A 30 22.93 10.86 11.34
N VAL A 31 22.60 12.13 11.60
CA VAL A 31 23.50 13.24 11.28
C VAL A 31 24.71 13.27 12.21
N ASP A 32 24.57 12.90 13.49
CA ASP A 32 25.70 12.68 14.40
C ASP A 32 26.65 11.62 13.83
N LEU A 33 26.11 10.48 13.37
CA LEU A 33 26.87 9.41 12.72
C LEU A 33 27.61 9.89 11.45
N PHE A 34 27.03 10.81 10.68
CA PHE A 34 27.72 11.41 9.53
C PHE A 34 28.92 12.29 9.97
N LEU A 35 28.80 12.95 11.12
CA LEU A 35 29.79 13.92 11.62
C LEU A 35 30.90 13.32 12.50
N LEU A 36 30.78 12.06 12.96
CA LEU A 36 31.82 11.44 13.78
C LEU A 36 33.20 11.48 13.08
N SER A 37 34.27 11.80 13.80
CA SER A 37 35.65 11.64 13.33
C SER A 37 36.17 10.25 13.71
N ASN A 38 36.91 9.57 12.83
CA ASN A 38 37.65 8.37 13.24
C ASN A 38 38.83 8.80 14.11
N GLU A 39 39.04 8.15 15.26
CA GLU A 39 40.09 8.47 16.23
C GLU A 39 41.51 8.39 15.65
N GLU A 40 41.70 7.73 14.49
CA GLU A 40 43.02 7.53 13.87
C GLU A 40 43.41 8.58 12.81
N HIS A 41 42.53 9.52 12.42
CA HIS A 41 42.85 10.49 11.34
C HIS A 41 42.47 11.93 11.70
N THR A 42 43.44 12.83 11.58
CA THR A 42 43.38 14.28 11.88
C THR A 42 42.49 15.10 10.93
N LYS A 43 41.68 14.46 10.07
CA LYS A 43 40.65 15.12 9.24
C LYS A 43 39.28 14.45 9.46
N PRO A 44 38.20 15.22 9.58
CA PRO A 44 36.85 14.66 9.71
C PRO A 44 36.50 13.85 8.44
N ASN A 45 36.45 12.52 8.58
CA ASN A 45 36.07 11.60 7.51
C ASN A 45 34.54 11.55 7.39
N ARG A 46 33.98 12.51 6.65
CA ARG A 46 32.53 12.65 6.39
C ARG A 46 32.01 11.55 5.46
N LYS A 47 32.00 10.29 5.92
CA LYS A 47 31.44 9.17 5.16
C LYS A 47 29.91 9.23 5.17
N THR A 48 29.31 9.06 3.99
CA THR A 48 27.85 8.91 3.83
C THR A 48 27.31 7.80 4.73
N VAL A 49 26.19 8.08 5.39
CA VAL A 49 25.51 7.12 6.25
C VAL A 49 24.51 6.30 5.43
N LEU A 50 24.68 4.98 5.39
CA LEU A 50 23.72 4.03 4.84
C LEU A 50 22.77 3.56 5.94
N LEU A 51 21.57 4.12 5.98
CA LEU A 51 20.54 3.83 6.97
C LEU A 51 19.60 2.74 6.45
N LEU A 52 19.60 1.57 7.08
CA LEU A 52 18.63 0.52 6.84
C LEU A 52 17.40 0.70 7.74
N LEU A 53 16.25 0.89 7.10
CA LEU A 53 14.94 0.78 7.72
C LEU A 53 14.43 -0.65 7.52
N ASP A 54 14.51 -1.46 8.57
CA ASP A 54 14.02 -2.86 8.60
C ASP A 54 12.82 -2.95 9.55
N THR A 55 11.70 -2.37 9.14
CA THR A 55 10.52 -2.28 10.00
C THR A 55 9.39 -3.12 9.41
N LYS A 56 9.20 -4.31 9.96
CA LYS A 56 8.18 -5.28 9.53
C LYS A 56 6.72 -4.79 9.62
N LYS A 57 6.41 -3.64 10.25
CA LYS A 57 5.02 -3.27 10.61
C LYS A 57 4.54 -1.83 10.36
N LYS A 58 5.38 -0.81 10.17
CA LYS A 58 4.88 0.60 10.11
C LYS A 58 5.40 1.50 8.97
N ILE A 59 6.42 1.13 8.18
CA ILE A 59 7.00 2.05 7.17
C ILE A 59 6.41 1.87 5.75
N ASN A 60 5.29 1.15 5.60
CA ASN A 60 4.46 1.31 4.39
C ASN A 60 3.65 2.62 4.41
N ASP A 61 3.63 3.33 5.54
CA ASP A 61 3.09 4.68 5.62
C ASP A 61 4.09 5.66 4.97
N LEU A 62 3.79 6.00 3.71
CA LEU A 62 4.36 7.13 2.97
C LEU A 62 4.58 8.39 3.84
N PRO A 63 3.73 8.72 4.85
CA PRO A 63 4.00 9.78 5.81
C PRO A 63 5.34 9.66 6.55
N ILE A 64 5.69 8.52 7.15
CA ILE A 64 6.88 8.39 8.02
C ILE A 64 8.17 8.59 7.21
N LYS A 65 8.24 8.05 6.00
CA LYS A 65 9.37 8.28 5.08
C LYS A 65 9.53 9.78 4.78
N ASN A 66 8.42 10.47 4.52
CA ASN A 66 8.43 11.89 4.23
C ASN A 66 8.84 12.73 5.45
N PHE A 67 8.36 12.37 6.65
CA PHE A 67 8.75 13.05 7.90
C PHE A 67 10.21 12.83 8.26
N LEU A 68 10.70 11.58 8.20
CA LEU A 68 12.12 11.29 8.41
C LEU A 68 13.00 12.07 7.43
N TRP A 69 12.58 12.18 6.18
CA TRP A 69 13.31 12.95 5.18
C TRP A 69 13.28 14.46 5.48
N GLU A 70 12.14 15.01 5.92
CA GLU A 70 12.02 16.40 6.36
C GLU A 70 12.89 16.70 7.57
N ASP A 71 12.81 15.87 8.61
CA ASP A 71 13.61 16.03 9.84
C ASP A 71 15.11 15.88 9.56
N LEU A 72 15.51 14.97 8.67
CA LEU A 72 16.90 14.84 8.23
C LEU A 72 17.39 16.10 7.50
N ILE A 73 16.57 16.66 6.62
CA ILE A 73 16.92 17.90 5.91
C ILE A 73 17.00 19.08 6.86
N ASP A 74 16.03 19.23 7.75
CA ASP A 74 15.99 20.28 8.75
C ASP A 74 17.23 20.20 9.66
N GLU A 75 17.61 18.99 10.09
CA GLU A 75 18.81 18.79 10.89
C GLU A 75 20.12 19.05 10.10
N ILE A 76 20.20 18.62 8.83
CA ILE A 76 21.32 18.92 7.93
C ILE A 76 21.47 20.44 7.73
N HIS A 77 20.35 21.16 7.54
CA HIS A 77 20.32 22.62 7.39
C HIS A 77 20.73 23.32 8.67
N LYS A 78 20.16 22.90 9.80
CA LYS A 78 20.48 23.42 11.13
C LYS A 78 21.97 23.31 11.43
N ARG A 79 22.61 22.22 10.99
CA ARG A 79 24.05 21.98 11.14
C ARG A 79 24.91 22.51 10.00
N ARG A 80 24.31 23.20 9.02
CA ARG A 80 24.99 23.82 7.87
C ARG A 80 25.88 22.84 7.11
N ILE A 81 25.44 21.60 6.98
CA ILE A 81 26.17 20.56 6.26
C ILE A 81 26.03 20.82 4.75
N ASN A 82 27.13 21.15 4.10
CA ASN A 82 27.23 21.28 2.64
C ASN A 82 28.22 20.22 2.13
N THR A 83 27.76 19.36 1.22
CA THR A 83 28.50 18.19 0.74
C THR A 83 28.06 17.84 -0.67
N ASP A 84 29.02 17.51 -1.53
CA ASP A 84 28.78 17.12 -2.93
C ASP A 84 28.26 15.67 -3.04
N THR A 85 28.44 14.89 -1.97
CA THR A 85 27.92 13.54 -1.81
C THR A 85 26.72 13.52 -0.85
N PRO A 86 25.75 12.60 -1.01
CA PRO A 86 24.64 12.46 -0.07
C PRO A 86 25.14 12.26 1.36
N ALA A 87 24.61 13.01 2.33
CA ALA A 87 24.94 12.79 3.74
C ALA A 87 24.39 11.44 4.25
N VAL A 88 23.20 11.06 3.75
CA VAL A 88 22.48 9.85 4.15
C VAL A 88 21.86 9.18 2.92
N ILE A 89 22.01 7.86 2.81
CA ILE A 89 21.29 6.99 1.88
C ILE A 89 20.36 6.12 2.73
N ILE A 90 19.07 6.15 2.43
CA ILE A 90 18.06 5.35 3.14
C ILE A 90 17.71 4.13 2.30
N LEU A 91 18.00 2.94 2.83
CA LEU A 91 17.52 1.67 2.30
C LEU A 91 16.31 1.23 3.10
N ASN A 92 15.14 1.21 2.46
CA ASN A 92 13.93 0.70 3.07
C ASN A 92 13.71 -0.76 2.66
N CYS A 93 13.78 -1.66 3.62
CA CYS A 93 13.52 -3.08 3.40
C CYS A 93 12.09 -3.39 3.81
N ILE A 94 11.25 -3.72 2.82
CA ILE A 94 9.85 -4.07 3.02
C ILE A 94 9.71 -5.55 2.72
N PRO A 95 9.20 -6.38 3.66
CA PRO A 95 8.76 -7.72 3.34
C PRO A 95 7.61 -7.62 2.33
N THR A 96 7.86 -8.05 1.11
CA THR A 96 6.83 -8.19 0.08
C THR A 96 6.65 -9.67 -0.19
N ASP A 97 5.40 -10.12 -0.21
CA ASP A 97 5.10 -11.42 -0.81
C ASP A 97 5.52 -11.30 -2.29
N PHE A 98 6.45 -12.15 -2.76
CA PHE A 98 6.97 -12.11 -4.14
C PHE A 98 5.92 -12.53 -5.18
N THR A 99 4.68 -12.64 -4.74
CA THR A 99 3.54 -13.01 -5.51
C THR A 99 3.05 -11.76 -6.24
N LEU A 100 3.30 -11.77 -7.54
CA LEU A 100 2.51 -11.11 -8.59
C LEU A 100 3.05 -9.85 -9.28
N THR A 101 4.27 -9.35 -9.05
CA THR A 101 4.78 -8.27 -9.92
C THR A 101 6.28 -8.29 -10.13
N ASP A 102 6.84 -9.37 -10.69
CA ASP A 102 8.16 -9.24 -11.30
C ASP A 102 8.10 -8.40 -12.56
N THR A 103 8.27 -7.09 -12.36
CA THR A 103 8.59 -6.12 -13.39
C THR A 103 9.97 -6.46 -13.97
N MET A 104 9.98 -7.20 -15.07
CA MET A 104 11.15 -7.35 -15.92
C MET A 104 11.21 -6.13 -16.84
N ILE A 105 12.41 -5.59 -17.05
CA ILE A 105 12.65 -4.44 -17.90
C ILE A 105 13.44 -4.91 -19.11
N LEU A 106 12.93 -4.64 -20.30
CA LEU A 106 13.63 -4.82 -21.57
C LEU A 106 14.19 -3.46 -22.02
N PRO A 107 15.51 -3.23 -21.93
CA PRO A 107 16.14 -1.99 -22.40
C PRO A 107 15.96 -1.79 -23.91
N PRO A 108 15.99 -0.53 -24.41
CA PRO A 108 16.04 -0.27 -25.84
C PRO A 108 17.35 -0.76 -26.47
N LYS A 109 17.29 -1.21 -27.73
CA LYS A 109 18.46 -1.55 -28.59
C LYS A 109 19.38 -2.63 -28.03
N LEU A 110 18.83 -3.83 -27.76
CA LEU A 110 19.60 -4.97 -27.27
C LEU A 110 20.33 -5.69 -28.41
N SER A 111 21.54 -6.15 -28.13
CA SER A 111 22.24 -7.13 -28.97
C SER A 111 21.52 -8.49 -28.94
N GLU A 112 21.71 -9.31 -29.98
CA GLU A 112 21.11 -10.65 -30.08
C GLU A 112 21.46 -11.54 -28.87
N GLY A 113 22.67 -11.40 -28.33
CA GLY A 113 23.10 -12.09 -27.10
C GLY A 113 22.36 -11.62 -25.84
N GLU A 114 22.01 -10.33 -25.74
CA GLU A 114 21.23 -9.81 -24.62
C GLU A 114 19.75 -10.19 -24.71
N ILE A 115 19.20 -10.25 -25.93
CA ILE A 115 17.85 -10.79 -26.19
C ILE A 115 17.79 -12.25 -25.75
N LYS A 116 18.79 -13.06 -26.11
CA LYS A 116 18.87 -14.47 -25.67
C LYS A 116 18.95 -14.60 -24.15
N LYS A 117 19.80 -13.81 -23.49
CA LYS A 117 19.94 -13.78 -22.02
C LYS A 117 18.65 -13.32 -21.33
N PHE A 118 17.92 -12.38 -21.93
CA PHE A 118 16.62 -11.93 -21.44
C PHE A 118 15.56 -13.01 -21.59
N LYS A 119 15.50 -13.68 -22.75
CA LYS A 119 14.61 -14.83 -23.01
C LYS A 119 14.84 -15.93 -21.99
N GLU A 120 16.09 -16.29 -21.71
CA GLU A 120 16.44 -17.26 -20.66
C GLU A 120 15.95 -16.81 -19.27
N LYS A 121 16.11 -15.53 -18.92
CA LYS A 121 15.59 -14.98 -17.65
C LYS A 121 14.06 -15.02 -17.59
N LEU A 122 13.36 -14.70 -18.68
CA LEU A 122 11.89 -14.72 -18.72
C LEU A 122 11.38 -16.16 -18.65
N LEU A 123 12.02 -17.09 -19.34
CA LEU A 123 11.74 -18.52 -19.26
C LEU A 123 11.97 -19.07 -17.85
N GLN A 124 13.05 -18.66 -17.18
CA GLN A 124 13.27 -18.99 -15.77
C GLN A 124 12.13 -18.45 -14.93
N GLN A 125 11.73 -17.20 -15.12
CA GLN A 125 10.63 -16.60 -14.37
C GLN A 125 9.30 -17.36 -14.59
N ILE A 126 8.97 -17.75 -15.82
CA ILE A 126 7.79 -18.57 -16.12
C ILE A 126 7.89 -19.93 -15.44
N ARG A 127 9.05 -20.60 -15.53
CA ARG A 127 9.31 -21.89 -14.85
C ARG A 127 9.19 -21.79 -13.34
N LEU A 128 9.55 -20.65 -12.75
CA LEU A 128 9.40 -20.36 -11.32
C LEU A 128 7.93 -20.15 -10.94
N GLN A 129 7.19 -19.36 -11.72
CA GLN A 129 5.75 -19.18 -11.48
C GLN A 129 4.99 -20.52 -11.57
N ARG A 130 5.43 -21.45 -12.45
CA ARG A 130 4.87 -22.81 -12.54
C ARG A 130 5.02 -23.64 -11.26
N LYS A 131 6.03 -23.37 -10.41
CA LYS A 131 6.24 -24.07 -9.13
C LYS A 131 5.48 -23.42 -7.97
N GLY A 132 4.76 -22.32 -8.22
CA GLY A 132 3.98 -21.64 -7.21
C GLY A 132 2.67 -22.36 -6.92
N HIS A 133 2.25 -22.37 -5.64
CA HIS A 133 0.93 -22.86 -5.20
C HIS A 133 -0.27 -21.97 -5.62
N TRP A 134 -0.06 -21.01 -6.51
CA TRP A 134 -1.06 -19.98 -6.84
C TRP A 134 -1.81 -20.38 -8.11
N LYS A 135 -3.14 -20.26 -8.12
CA LYS A 135 -3.94 -20.62 -9.31
C LYS A 135 -3.76 -19.65 -10.49
N VAL A 136 -3.47 -18.39 -10.21
CA VAL A 136 -3.21 -17.34 -11.22
C VAL A 136 -1.96 -16.56 -10.80
N THR A 137 -1.02 -16.40 -11.72
CA THR A 137 0.23 -15.65 -11.51
C THR A 137 0.41 -14.58 -12.59
N THR A 138 1.23 -13.55 -12.31
CA THR A 138 1.46 -12.42 -13.23
C THR A 138 2.93 -12.04 -13.26
N ILE A 139 3.45 -11.85 -14.47
CA ILE A 139 4.79 -11.31 -14.77
C ILE A 139 4.56 -9.99 -15.48
N ASN A 140 5.12 -8.89 -14.97
CA ASN A 140 4.99 -7.60 -15.64
C ASN A 140 6.23 -7.39 -16.48
N LEU A 141 6.08 -7.12 -17.77
CA LEU A 141 7.17 -6.80 -18.67
C LEU A 141 7.08 -5.34 -19.05
N LEU A 142 8.09 -4.52 -18.77
CA LEU A 142 8.19 -3.17 -19.31
C LEU A 142 9.18 -3.19 -20.45
N HIS A 143 8.77 -2.82 -21.66
CA HIS A 143 9.68 -2.70 -22.80
C HIS A 143 9.60 -1.31 -23.43
N HIS A 144 10.71 -0.86 -24.03
CA HIS A 144 10.74 0.44 -24.69
C HIS A 144 9.95 0.35 -26.01
N GLU A 145 9.29 1.44 -26.45
CA GLU A 145 8.54 1.48 -27.72
C GLU A 145 9.40 1.05 -28.93
N ASP A 146 10.70 1.40 -28.91
CA ASP A 146 11.68 1.01 -29.95
C ASP A 146 12.20 -0.44 -29.83
N SER A 147 11.77 -1.21 -28.83
CA SER A 147 12.16 -2.62 -28.67
C SER A 147 11.24 -3.45 -29.57
N GLY A 148 11.70 -3.78 -30.78
CA GLY A 148 10.88 -4.47 -31.78
C GLY A 148 10.15 -5.71 -31.21
N GLY A 149 8.85 -5.82 -31.49
CA GLY A 149 7.96 -6.86 -30.96
C GLY A 149 8.31 -8.31 -31.31
N SER A 150 9.40 -8.58 -32.05
CA SER A 150 9.78 -9.94 -32.44
C SER A 150 10.26 -10.80 -31.26
N ALA A 151 10.76 -10.18 -30.18
CA ALA A 151 11.21 -10.92 -28.99
C ALA A 151 10.04 -11.55 -28.20
N LEU A 152 8.82 -11.02 -28.32
CA LEU A 152 7.62 -11.54 -27.66
C LEU A 152 6.92 -12.61 -28.50
N SER A 153 6.93 -12.48 -29.83
CA SER A 153 6.33 -13.46 -30.74
C SER A 153 7.05 -14.83 -30.68
N GLU A 154 8.37 -14.84 -30.47
CA GLU A 154 9.15 -16.08 -30.33
C GLU A 154 8.87 -16.89 -29.04
N LEU A 155 8.15 -16.33 -28.06
CA LEU A 155 7.75 -17.05 -26.85
C LEU A 155 6.54 -17.97 -27.09
N SER A 156 5.78 -17.71 -28.15
CA SER A 156 4.61 -18.52 -28.53
C SER A 156 4.97 -19.90 -29.08
N GLU A 157 6.23 -20.12 -29.48
CA GLU A 157 6.71 -21.40 -30.01
C GLU A 157 6.97 -22.45 -28.91
N GLU A 158 7.18 -22.04 -27.66
CA GLU A 158 7.59 -22.92 -26.55
C GLU A 158 6.43 -23.25 -25.57
N PHE A 159 5.31 -22.53 -25.65
CA PHE A 159 4.15 -22.69 -24.75
C PHE A 159 2.83 -22.61 -25.51
N THR A 160 1.79 -23.29 -25.02
CA THR A 160 0.40 -23.06 -25.45
C THR A 160 -0.01 -21.65 -25.04
N CYS A 161 0.23 -20.68 -25.92
CA CYS A 161 0.09 -19.26 -25.65
C CYS A 161 -1.14 -18.73 -26.37
N GLU A 162 -2.10 -18.21 -25.62
CA GLU A 162 -3.21 -17.45 -26.18
C GLU A 162 -2.83 -15.97 -26.08
N THR A 163 -2.70 -15.30 -27.23
CA THR A 163 -2.19 -13.93 -27.30
C THR A 163 -3.35 -13.00 -27.61
N LEU A 164 -3.58 -12.00 -26.76
CA LEU A 164 -4.53 -10.93 -27.02
C LEU A 164 -3.76 -9.62 -27.11
N THR A 165 -3.55 -9.16 -28.34
CA THR A 165 -2.82 -7.93 -28.66
C THR A 165 -3.68 -6.67 -28.61
N GLU A 166 -4.99 -6.80 -28.39
CA GLU A 166 -5.90 -5.64 -28.36
C GLU A 166 -6.22 -5.18 -26.93
N PRO A 167 -6.20 -3.86 -26.65
CA PRO A 167 -6.62 -3.31 -25.37
C PRO A 167 -8.07 -3.71 -25.04
N PHE A 168 -8.31 -4.27 -23.86
CA PHE A 168 -9.64 -4.67 -23.42
C PHE A 168 -10.14 -3.80 -22.26
N ARG A 169 -11.45 -3.56 -22.22
CA ARG A 169 -12.07 -2.73 -21.19
C ARG A 169 -12.49 -3.56 -19.97
N THR A 170 -12.71 -2.91 -18.84
CA THR A 170 -13.11 -3.58 -17.58
C THR A 170 -14.41 -4.38 -17.71
N ASP A 171 -15.34 -3.94 -18.55
CA ASP A 171 -16.61 -4.61 -18.85
C ASP A 171 -16.42 -5.87 -19.70
N THR A 172 -15.37 -5.95 -20.51
CA THR A 172 -15.01 -7.16 -21.28
C THR A 172 -14.16 -8.18 -20.50
N ALA A 173 -13.62 -7.79 -19.35
CA ALA A 173 -12.71 -8.62 -18.54
C ALA A 173 -13.35 -9.93 -18.05
N GLU A 174 -14.67 -9.96 -17.86
CA GLU A 174 -15.39 -11.18 -17.46
C GLU A 174 -15.50 -12.19 -18.60
N ASN A 175 -15.79 -11.71 -19.82
CA ASN A 175 -15.88 -12.58 -21.01
C ASN A 175 -14.51 -13.21 -21.32
N ILE A 176 -13.44 -12.41 -21.24
CA ILE A 176 -12.06 -12.91 -21.43
C ILE A 176 -11.70 -13.95 -20.36
N ALA A 177 -12.12 -13.74 -19.10
CA ALA A 177 -11.91 -14.73 -18.05
C ALA A 177 -12.64 -16.06 -18.36
N GLU A 178 -13.84 -16.02 -18.94
CA GLU A 178 -14.58 -17.22 -19.33
C GLU A 178 -13.97 -17.95 -20.52
N GLU A 179 -13.42 -17.22 -21.47
CA GLU A 179 -12.69 -17.80 -22.61
C GLU A 179 -11.43 -18.54 -22.12
N LEU A 180 -10.63 -17.88 -21.30
CA LEU A 180 -9.43 -18.46 -20.68
C LEU A 180 -9.76 -19.70 -19.83
N LEU A 181 -10.87 -19.67 -19.10
CA LEU A 181 -11.33 -20.83 -18.33
C LEU A 181 -11.71 -22.01 -19.23
N ARG A 182 -12.40 -21.78 -20.35
CA ARG A 182 -12.71 -22.86 -21.32
C ARG A 182 -11.44 -23.47 -21.90
N VAL A 183 -10.44 -22.63 -22.21
CA VAL A 183 -9.14 -23.10 -22.73
C VAL A 183 -8.41 -23.95 -21.70
N TYR A 184 -8.39 -23.52 -20.44
CA TYR A 184 -7.84 -24.29 -19.34
C TYR A 184 -8.60 -25.60 -19.10
N GLU A 185 -9.93 -25.58 -19.09
CA GLU A 185 -10.78 -26.78 -18.92
C GLU A 185 -10.54 -27.81 -20.02
N THR A 186 -10.28 -27.34 -21.25
CA THR A 186 -10.02 -28.21 -22.42
C THR A 186 -8.64 -28.86 -22.38
N HIS A 187 -7.60 -28.13 -21.95
CA HIS A 187 -6.21 -28.58 -22.05
C HIS A 187 -5.62 -29.10 -20.73
N GLN A 188 -6.23 -28.77 -19.58
CA GLN A 188 -5.78 -29.15 -18.23
C GLN A 188 -4.30 -28.82 -17.93
N ASN A 189 -3.74 -27.83 -18.64
CA ASN A 189 -2.35 -27.37 -18.52
C ASN A 189 -2.31 -25.87 -18.20
N THR A 190 -1.23 -25.39 -17.57
CA THR A 190 -1.01 -23.94 -17.35
C THR A 190 -1.14 -23.16 -18.65
N VAL A 191 -2.09 -22.23 -18.70
CA VAL A 191 -2.27 -21.31 -19.83
C VAL A 191 -1.37 -20.10 -19.65
N LEU A 192 -0.52 -19.82 -20.66
CA LEU A 192 0.27 -18.59 -20.73
C LEU A 192 -0.56 -17.55 -21.49
N TYR A 193 -0.83 -16.41 -20.85
CA TYR A 193 -1.59 -15.33 -21.45
C TYR A 193 -0.72 -14.08 -21.57
N LEU A 194 -0.36 -13.71 -22.79
CA LEU A 194 0.36 -12.47 -23.05
C LEU A 194 -0.66 -11.34 -23.20
N LEU A 195 -0.54 -10.36 -22.31
CA LEU A 195 -1.37 -9.18 -22.28
C LEU A 195 -0.50 -7.96 -22.59
N ASP A 196 -0.79 -7.27 -23.70
CA ASP A 196 -0.21 -5.95 -23.97
C ASP A 196 -1.21 -4.85 -23.58
N HIS A 197 -1.16 -4.39 -22.33
CA HIS A 197 -2.16 -3.46 -21.81
C HIS A 197 -1.57 -2.34 -20.96
N GLU A 198 -1.68 -1.10 -21.45
CA GLU A 198 -1.16 0.11 -20.79
C GLU A 198 -1.81 0.38 -19.41
N TYR A 199 -3.01 -0.17 -19.15
CA TYR A 199 -3.78 0.08 -17.93
C TYR A 199 -3.81 -1.11 -16.96
N ASP A 200 -3.48 -0.85 -15.70
CA ASP A 200 -3.55 -1.77 -14.56
C ASP A 200 -4.99 -2.25 -14.26
N LYS A 201 -5.98 -1.43 -14.60
CA LYS A 201 -7.38 -1.61 -14.15
C LYS A 201 -8.08 -2.80 -14.82
N PRO A 202 -8.08 -2.97 -16.15
CA PRO A 202 -8.61 -4.18 -16.79
C PRO A 202 -7.92 -5.46 -16.34
N LEU A 203 -6.59 -5.45 -16.18
CA LEU A 203 -5.84 -6.58 -15.63
C LEU A 203 -6.31 -6.96 -14.23
N ARG A 204 -6.54 -6.00 -13.33
CA ARG A 204 -7.06 -6.28 -11.97
C ARG A 204 -8.44 -6.92 -12.00
N TYR A 205 -9.32 -6.47 -12.90
CA TYR A 205 -10.65 -7.07 -13.08
C TYR A 205 -10.56 -8.49 -13.63
N LEU A 206 -9.70 -8.72 -14.63
CA LEU A 206 -9.43 -10.05 -15.18
C LEU A 206 -8.91 -11.01 -14.11
N LEU A 207 -7.89 -10.59 -13.34
CA LEU A 207 -7.33 -11.36 -12.23
C LEU A 207 -8.39 -11.71 -11.18
N LYS A 208 -9.22 -10.74 -10.80
CA LYS A 208 -10.31 -10.94 -9.84
C LYS A 208 -11.32 -11.97 -10.36
N ASN A 209 -11.71 -11.88 -11.63
CA ASN A 209 -12.68 -12.79 -12.24
C ASN A 209 -12.11 -14.21 -12.31
N LEU A 210 -10.88 -14.39 -12.81
CA LEU A 210 -10.20 -15.69 -12.86
C LEU A 210 -10.07 -16.31 -11.46
N GLN A 211 -9.60 -15.54 -10.47
CA GLN A 211 -9.46 -16.01 -9.10
C GLN A 211 -10.80 -16.38 -8.44
N SER A 212 -11.88 -15.66 -8.77
CA SER A 212 -13.20 -15.94 -8.20
C SER A 212 -13.86 -17.19 -8.79
N LYS A 213 -13.57 -17.50 -10.06
CA LYS A 213 -14.15 -18.63 -10.79
C LYS A 213 -13.36 -19.93 -10.57
N LEU A 214 -12.06 -19.85 -10.30
CA LEU A 214 -11.24 -21.00 -9.88
C LEU A 214 -11.57 -21.39 -8.42
N GLN A 215 -12.42 -22.40 -8.22
CA GLN A 215 -12.79 -22.86 -6.87
C GLN A 215 -11.57 -23.42 -6.13
N ARG A 216 -11.54 -23.31 -4.79
CA ARG A 216 -10.43 -23.84 -3.96
C ARG A 216 -10.17 -25.35 -4.15
N ALA A 217 -11.15 -26.12 -4.63
CA ALA A 217 -11.08 -27.57 -4.77
C ALA A 217 -10.19 -28.10 -5.92
N ASP A 218 -9.78 -27.27 -6.90
CA ASP A 218 -8.85 -27.70 -7.95
C ASP A 218 -7.41 -27.71 -7.40
N GLN A 219 -7.01 -28.80 -6.76
CA GLN A 219 -5.63 -29.03 -6.32
C GLN A 219 -4.78 -29.47 -7.52
N THR A 220 -4.23 -28.49 -8.24
CA THR A 220 -3.12 -28.72 -9.16
C THR A 220 -1.83 -28.24 -8.51
N ASP A 221 -0.74 -29.00 -8.64
CA ASP A 221 0.60 -28.64 -8.11
C ASP A 221 1.27 -27.45 -8.85
N HIS A 222 0.51 -26.76 -9.70
CA HIS A 222 0.99 -25.74 -10.63
C HIS A 222 -0.15 -24.74 -10.95
N PRO A 223 0.16 -23.48 -11.30
CA PRO A 223 -0.82 -22.45 -11.65
C PRO A 223 -1.64 -22.84 -12.87
N ALA A 224 -2.94 -22.52 -12.84
CA ALA A 224 -3.83 -22.61 -13.99
C ALA A 224 -3.48 -21.53 -15.04
N PHE A 225 -3.11 -20.33 -14.59
CA PHE A 225 -2.80 -19.20 -15.48
C PHE A 225 -1.48 -18.50 -15.11
N ILE A 226 -0.65 -18.21 -16.11
CA ILE A 226 0.48 -17.26 -16.02
C ILE A 226 0.20 -16.12 -16.99
N ILE A 227 -0.05 -14.92 -16.45
CA ILE A 227 -0.31 -13.72 -17.27
C ILE A 227 0.99 -12.93 -17.41
N ILE A 228 1.50 -12.76 -18.62
CA ILE A 228 2.59 -11.83 -18.91
C ILE A 228 1.95 -10.50 -19.29
N ASN A 229 1.91 -9.54 -18.39
CA ASN A 229 1.49 -8.18 -18.69
C ASN A 229 2.66 -7.39 -19.28
N ALA A 230 2.82 -7.44 -20.60
CA ALA A 230 3.71 -6.56 -21.33
C ALA A 230 3.11 -5.16 -21.43
N VAL A 231 3.92 -4.16 -21.11
CA VAL A 231 3.54 -2.76 -21.22
C VAL A 231 4.68 -2.05 -21.91
N SER A 232 4.39 -1.54 -23.10
CA SER A 232 5.27 -0.61 -23.78
C SER A 232 5.32 0.70 -22.99
N LYS A 233 6.53 1.15 -22.64
CA LYS A 233 6.76 2.44 -21.99
C LYS A 233 7.71 3.29 -22.80
N SER A 234 7.35 4.56 -22.97
CA SER A 234 8.18 5.55 -23.65
C SER A 234 9.46 5.92 -22.89
N ALA A 235 9.53 5.66 -21.58
CA ALA A 235 10.75 5.77 -20.79
C ALA A 235 10.78 4.64 -19.75
N ILE A 236 11.86 3.85 -19.72
CA ILE A 236 12.05 2.83 -18.71
C ILE A 236 13.22 3.19 -17.81
N ARG A 237 12.93 3.69 -16.62
CA ARG A 237 13.91 3.66 -15.53
C ARG A 237 13.92 2.28 -14.90
N ALA A 238 15.12 1.78 -14.59
CA ALA A 238 15.26 0.72 -13.60
C ALA A 238 14.54 1.20 -12.33
N LYS A 239 13.48 0.50 -11.90
CA LYS A 239 12.83 0.85 -10.62
C LYS A 239 13.91 0.84 -9.55
N ASP A 240 13.97 1.86 -8.69
CA ASP A 240 14.88 1.96 -7.52
C ASP A 240 14.63 0.88 -6.44
N LYS A 241 13.88 -0.18 -6.80
CA LYS A 241 13.49 -1.28 -5.94
C LYS A 241 14.32 -2.50 -6.30
N VAL A 242 15.32 -2.80 -5.49
CA VAL A 242 16.04 -4.08 -5.54
C VAL A 242 15.17 -5.15 -4.89
N LYS A 243 14.94 -6.25 -5.61
CA LYS A 243 14.17 -7.39 -5.11
C LYS A 243 15.10 -8.51 -4.69
N LEU A 244 14.92 -9.01 -3.47
CA LEU A 244 15.70 -10.12 -2.93
C LEU A 244 14.82 -11.36 -2.87
N LYS A 245 14.98 -12.27 -3.82
CA LYS A 245 14.19 -13.50 -3.88
C LYS A 245 14.89 -14.65 -3.16
N MET A 246 14.11 -15.67 -2.80
CA MET A 246 14.62 -16.96 -2.34
C MET A 246 14.93 -17.86 -3.54
N GLU A 247 15.75 -17.35 -4.48
CA GLU A 247 16.13 -18.00 -5.74
C GLU A 247 17.53 -17.52 -6.14
N LEU A 248 18.32 -18.38 -6.78
CA LEU A 248 19.65 -18.03 -7.30
C LEU A 248 19.56 -17.77 -8.81
N LEU A 249 20.24 -16.74 -9.29
CA LEU A 249 20.49 -16.53 -10.72
C LEU A 249 21.54 -17.53 -11.24
N PRO A 250 21.62 -17.81 -12.56
CA PRO A 250 22.57 -18.80 -13.09
C PRO A 250 24.03 -18.56 -12.72
N ASP A 251 24.46 -17.31 -12.70
CA ASP A 251 25.80 -16.91 -12.27
C ASP A 251 25.99 -17.05 -10.75
N GLU A 252 24.92 -16.87 -9.97
CA GLU A 252 24.92 -17.16 -8.54
C GLU A 252 24.95 -18.68 -8.29
N GLU A 253 24.18 -19.49 -9.03
CA GLU A 253 24.22 -20.96 -8.97
C GLU A 253 25.63 -21.48 -9.23
N GLU A 254 26.32 -20.96 -10.26
CA GLU A 254 27.70 -21.33 -10.55
C GLU A 254 28.63 -20.98 -9.38
N ARG A 255 28.51 -19.76 -8.83
CA ARG A 255 29.31 -19.33 -7.66
C ARG A 255 29.02 -20.16 -6.43
N PHE A 256 27.76 -20.52 -6.17
CA PHE A 256 27.37 -21.41 -5.08
C PHE A 256 27.95 -22.81 -5.30
N ALA A 257 27.93 -23.34 -6.53
CA ALA A 257 28.53 -24.63 -6.85
C ALA A 257 30.07 -24.62 -6.65
N GLN A 258 30.75 -23.55 -7.06
CA GLN A 258 32.18 -23.37 -6.80
C GLN A 258 32.46 -23.28 -5.29
N LYS A 259 31.67 -22.50 -4.55
CA LYS A 259 31.82 -22.34 -3.11
C LYS A 259 31.55 -23.64 -2.35
N LYS A 260 30.60 -24.45 -2.81
CA LYS A 260 30.31 -25.77 -2.25
C LYS A 260 31.53 -26.68 -2.29
N LYS A 261 32.23 -26.74 -3.43
CA LYS A 261 33.49 -27.51 -3.56
C LYS A 261 34.56 -27.03 -2.57
N GLU A 262 34.65 -25.72 -2.33
CA GLU A 262 35.58 -25.16 -1.35
C GLU A 262 35.20 -25.56 0.09
N ILE A 263 33.90 -25.48 0.43
CA ILE A 263 33.39 -25.85 1.76
C ILE A 263 33.60 -27.35 2.00
N GLU A 264 33.26 -28.20 1.02
CA GLU A 264 33.48 -29.65 1.09
C GLU A 264 34.96 -29.99 1.30
N LYS A 265 35.86 -29.32 0.56
CA LYS A 265 37.31 -29.53 0.72
C LYS A 265 37.83 -29.10 2.10
N LYS A 266 37.28 -28.01 2.66
CA LYS A 266 37.77 -27.44 3.93
C LYS A 266 37.14 -28.09 5.17
N HIS A 267 35.89 -28.50 5.08
CA HIS A 267 35.08 -28.95 6.23
C HIS A 267 34.62 -30.41 6.14
N ASN A 268 34.89 -31.10 5.03
CA ASN A 268 34.56 -32.51 4.81
C ASN A 268 33.08 -32.82 5.16
N GLU A 269 32.80 -33.84 5.99
CA GLU A 269 31.43 -34.22 6.40
C GLU A 269 30.67 -33.10 7.11
N MET A 270 31.36 -32.18 7.79
CA MET A 270 30.70 -31.03 8.42
C MET A 270 30.03 -30.12 7.40
N SER A 271 30.44 -30.15 6.13
CA SER A 271 29.79 -29.38 5.05
C SER A 271 28.30 -29.71 4.88
N LEU A 272 27.88 -30.93 5.23
CA LEU A 272 26.48 -31.36 5.16
C LEU A 272 25.58 -30.64 6.18
N LYS A 273 26.17 -30.19 7.30
CA LYS A 273 25.47 -29.45 8.38
C LYS A 273 25.30 -27.96 8.09
N PHE A 274 25.79 -27.46 6.95
CA PHE A 274 25.57 -26.08 6.53
C PHE A 274 24.17 -25.94 5.89
N HIS A 275 23.12 -26.29 6.64
CA HIS A 275 21.77 -26.49 6.11
C HIS A 275 21.24 -25.28 5.33
N ALA A 276 21.42 -24.06 5.85
CA ALA A 276 21.02 -22.85 5.12
C ALA A 276 21.74 -22.73 3.77
N PHE A 277 23.06 -22.98 3.72
CA PHE A 277 23.83 -22.96 2.47
C PHE A 277 23.38 -24.06 1.50
N ASN A 278 23.17 -25.28 2.01
CA ASN A 278 22.77 -26.42 1.19
C ASN A 278 21.36 -26.23 0.60
N ILE A 279 20.42 -25.65 1.37
CA ILE A 279 19.09 -25.30 0.87
C ILE A 279 19.16 -24.20 -0.19
N MET A 280 19.96 -23.14 0.03
CA MET A 280 20.18 -22.08 -0.95
C MET A 280 20.78 -22.66 -2.25
N GLN A 281 21.82 -23.48 -2.13
CA GLN A 281 22.50 -24.12 -3.26
C GLN A 281 21.61 -25.12 -4.01
N GLY A 282 20.68 -25.78 -3.31
CA GLY A 282 19.65 -26.65 -3.90
C GLY A 282 18.54 -25.90 -4.63
N GLY A 283 18.56 -24.56 -4.60
CA GLY A 283 17.54 -23.71 -5.22
C GLY A 283 16.25 -23.65 -4.39
N PHE A 284 16.36 -23.72 -3.07
CA PHE A 284 15.23 -23.59 -2.13
C PHE A 284 14.10 -24.61 -2.39
N LYS A 285 14.48 -25.85 -2.73
CA LYS A 285 13.56 -26.97 -2.92
C LYS A 285 13.06 -27.49 -1.56
N LYS A 286 11.74 -27.70 -1.44
CA LYS A 286 11.12 -28.15 -0.18
C LYS A 286 11.68 -29.51 0.25
N GLU A 287 11.93 -30.37 -0.72
CA GLU A 287 12.44 -31.73 -0.53
C GLU A 287 13.80 -31.73 0.17
N ASP A 288 14.62 -30.68 -0.04
CA ASP A 288 15.94 -30.59 0.59
C ASP A 288 15.84 -30.27 2.09
N ALA A 289 14.78 -29.60 2.52
CA ALA A 289 14.48 -29.41 3.95
C ALA A 289 13.80 -30.64 4.55
N GLU A 290 12.90 -31.30 3.81
CA GLU A 290 12.22 -32.52 4.27
C GLU A 290 13.19 -33.68 4.49
N LYS A 291 14.24 -33.83 3.66
CA LYS A 291 15.30 -34.84 3.85
C LYS A 291 16.08 -34.71 5.16
N LEU A 292 16.06 -33.53 5.79
CA LEU A 292 16.71 -33.31 7.08
C LEU A 292 15.90 -33.88 8.25
N ILE A 293 14.62 -34.18 8.03
CA ILE A 293 13.76 -34.85 9.00
C ILE A 293 14.03 -36.35 8.93
N THR A 294 14.93 -36.82 9.78
CA THR A 294 15.38 -38.23 9.78
C THR A 294 14.35 -39.16 10.43
N GLU A 295 14.47 -40.45 10.14
CA GLU A 295 13.65 -41.50 10.78
C GLU A 295 13.83 -41.52 12.31
N GLU A 296 15.00 -41.13 12.81
CA GLU A 296 15.26 -40.99 14.25
C GLU A 296 14.42 -39.85 14.87
N ILE A 297 14.38 -38.69 14.20
CA ILE A 297 13.55 -37.54 14.59
C ILE A 297 12.07 -37.95 14.60
N ILE A 298 11.61 -38.64 13.56
CA ILE A 298 10.23 -39.11 13.44
C ILE A 298 9.88 -40.06 14.59
N LYS A 299 10.72 -41.06 14.85
CA LYS A 299 10.51 -42.02 15.95
C LYS A 299 10.50 -41.35 17.32
N HIS A 300 11.39 -40.38 17.55
CA HIS A 300 11.42 -39.59 18.78
C HIS A 300 10.11 -38.82 18.96
N VAL A 301 9.66 -38.08 17.94
CA VAL A 301 8.39 -37.34 18.00
C VAL A 301 7.22 -38.28 18.23
N GLN A 302 7.17 -39.45 17.58
CA GLN A 302 6.08 -40.41 17.77
C GLN A 302 6.00 -40.97 19.19
N LYS A 303 7.15 -41.30 19.78
CA LYS A 303 7.26 -41.89 21.11
C LYS A 303 7.03 -40.85 22.22
N ASP A 304 7.60 -39.66 22.03
CA ASP A 304 7.84 -38.68 23.10
C ASP A 304 7.19 -37.32 22.79
N ARG A 305 5.94 -37.35 22.28
CA ARG A 305 5.18 -36.16 21.81
C ARG A 305 5.07 -35.01 22.81
N LYS A 306 5.03 -35.32 24.10
CA LYS A 306 4.82 -34.34 25.19
C LYS A 306 6.11 -33.95 25.92
N THR A 307 7.26 -34.49 25.50
CA THR A 307 8.54 -34.12 26.09
C THR A 307 8.91 -32.68 25.79
N SER A 308 9.70 -32.10 26.67
CA SER A 308 10.13 -30.70 26.61
C SER A 308 10.94 -30.42 25.36
N SER A 309 11.76 -31.37 24.90
CA SER A 309 12.51 -31.26 23.64
C SER A 309 11.59 -31.22 22.42
N THR A 310 10.60 -32.10 22.32
CA THR A 310 9.62 -32.10 21.21
C THR A 310 8.77 -30.82 21.22
N ARG A 311 8.35 -30.35 22.41
CA ARG A 311 7.61 -29.09 22.57
C ARG A 311 8.46 -27.88 22.20
N LEU A 312 9.74 -27.84 22.59
CA LEU A 312 10.63 -26.75 22.22
C LEU A 312 10.90 -26.73 20.71
N LEU A 313 11.10 -27.89 20.09
CA LEU A 313 11.18 -28.00 18.62
C LEU A 313 9.91 -27.44 17.96
N SER A 314 8.72 -27.78 18.46
CA SER A 314 7.47 -27.31 17.88
C SER A 314 7.31 -25.79 18.01
N PHE A 315 7.76 -25.19 19.12
CA PHE A 315 7.79 -23.74 19.30
C PHE A 315 8.74 -23.07 18.31
N LEU A 316 9.97 -23.57 18.17
CA LEU A 316 10.94 -23.05 17.19
C LEU A 316 10.43 -23.18 15.75
N ALA A 317 9.83 -24.33 15.42
CA ALA A 317 9.21 -24.58 14.12
C ALA A 317 8.07 -23.59 13.82
N LEU A 318 7.21 -23.32 14.82
CA LEU A 318 6.11 -22.37 14.70
C LEU A 318 6.64 -20.95 14.43
N ILE A 319 7.48 -20.41 15.32
CA ILE A 319 7.91 -19.02 15.22
C ILE A 319 8.79 -18.78 13.99
N ASN A 320 9.62 -19.75 13.58
CA ASN A 320 10.50 -19.57 12.43
C ASN A 320 9.79 -19.79 11.08
N SER A 321 8.71 -20.56 11.05
CA SER A 321 7.85 -20.71 9.87
C SER A 321 7.00 -19.46 9.61
N TYR A 322 6.37 -18.90 10.66
CA TYR A 322 5.45 -17.76 10.53
C TYR A 322 6.10 -16.39 10.72
N VAL A 323 7.21 -16.32 11.45
CA VAL A 323 7.98 -15.08 11.71
C VAL A 323 9.47 -15.33 11.47
N PRO A 324 9.93 -15.42 10.21
CA PRO A 324 11.33 -15.68 9.90
C PRO A 324 12.30 -14.73 10.63
N GLY A 325 13.35 -15.32 11.20
CA GLY A 325 14.39 -14.63 11.98
C GLY A 325 14.09 -14.48 13.48
N SER A 326 12.92 -14.91 13.94
CA SER A 326 12.62 -15.05 15.38
C SER A 326 13.55 -16.08 16.04
N HIS A 327 13.72 -15.98 17.35
CA HIS A 327 14.57 -16.83 18.16
C HIS A 327 14.10 -16.81 19.62
N LEU A 328 14.50 -17.81 20.39
CA LEU A 328 14.30 -17.91 21.84
C LEU A 328 15.64 -17.71 22.55
N SER A 329 15.68 -17.19 23.78
CA SER A 329 16.94 -17.20 24.54
C SER A 329 17.29 -18.62 24.98
N GLU A 330 18.60 -18.92 25.05
CA GLU A 330 19.11 -20.19 25.56
C GLU A 330 18.65 -20.41 27.01
N LEU A 331 18.75 -19.37 27.85
CA LEU A 331 18.30 -19.39 29.25
C LEU A 331 16.82 -19.80 29.37
N PHE A 332 15.94 -19.24 28.54
CA PHE A 332 14.53 -19.64 28.53
C PHE A 332 14.35 -21.11 28.16
N CYS A 333 15.11 -21.59 27.17
CA CYS A 333 15.03 -22.98 26.74
C CYS A 333 15.45 -23.94 27.86
N GLU A 334 16.48 -23.59 28.63
CA GLU A 334 16.92 -24.34 29.81
C GLU A 334 15.85 -24.34 30.91
N GLU A 335 15.35 -23.17 31.29
CA GLU A 335 14.30 -23.04 32.32
C GLU A 335 13.02 -23.81 31.95
N PHE A 336 12.64 -23.78 30.67
CA PHE A 336 11.46 -24.51 30.18
C PHE A 336 11.62 -26.02 30.32
N MET A 337 12.82 -26.56 30.06
CA MET A 337 13.11 -27.98 30.23
C MET A 337 13.14 -28.39 31.71
N ASP A 338 13.67 -27.54 32.58
CA ASP A 338 13.75 -27.86 34.02
C ASP A 338 12.38 -27.87 34.71
N GLN A 339 11.42 -27.07 34.22
CA GLN A 339 10.06 -27.04 34.78
C GLN A 339 9.21 -28.29 34.47
N THR A 340 9.64 -29.11 33.51
CA THR A 340 8.80 -30.14 32.87
C THR A 340 9.29 -31.56 33.12
N GLU A 341 10.51 -31.74 33.65
CA GLU A 341 11.09 -33.02 34.01
C GLU A 341 11.21 -33.15 35.54
N GLN A 342 10.53 -34.14 36.15
CA GLN A 342 10.72 -34.47 37.57
C GLN A 342 12.09 -35.14 37.71
N THR A 343 13.01 -34.49 38.40
CA THR A 343 14.40 -34.95 38.59
C THR A 343 14.43 -36.25 39.38
N THR A 344 14.70 -37.36 38.69
CA THR A 344 15.32 -38.54 39.29
C THR A 344 16.68 -38.74 38.63
N ASP A 345 17.72 -38.64 39.46
CA ASP A 345 19.14 -38.91 39.21
C ASP A 345 19.95 -37.89 38.40
N ASP A 346 20.55 -36.95 39.13
CA ASP A 346 21.99 -36.62 39.22
C ASP A 346 22.94 -36.74 37.99
N GLU A 347 22.46 -36.51 36.76
CA GLU A 347 23.34 -36.12 35.64
C GLU A 347 22.91 -34.75 35.06
N ASN A 348 23.79 -33.75 35.17
CA ASN A 348 23.66 -32.45 34.50
C ASN A 348 23.68 -32.64 32.96
N HIS A 349 22.57 -33.04 32.36
CA HIS A 349 22.43 -33.06 30.91
C HIS A 349 22.34 -31.63 30.40
N THR A 350 23.35 -31.18 29.66
CA THR A 350 23.33 -29.90 28.94
C THR A 350 22.12 -29.80 28.03
N LEU A 351 21.64 -28.58 27.73
CA LEU A 351 20.55 -28.32 26.79
C LEU A 351 20.75 -29.07 25.46
N GLU A 352 21.99 -29.11 24.98
CA GLU A 352 22.40 -29.81 23.77
C GLU A 352 22.16 -31.33 23.82
N THR A 353 22.31 -31.93 25.00
CA THR A 353 22.07 -33.37 25.20
C THR A 353 20.58 -33.67 25.19
N ARG A 354 19.78 -32.85 25.87
CA ARG A 354 18.31 -32.95 25.92
C ARG A 354 17.64 -32.67 24.58
N MET A 355 18.23 -31.80 23.76
CA MET A 355 17.72 -31.46 22.43
C MET A 355 18.03 -32.48 21.34
N LYS A 356 18.78 -33.56 21.63
CA LYS A 356 18.92 -34.68 20.67
C LYS A 356 17.56 -35.38 20.49
N PRO A 357 17.16 -35.73 19.25
CA PRO A 357 17.96 -35.75 18.02
C PRO A 357 17.90 -34.45 17.17
N PHE A 358 17.34 -33.35 17.67
CA PHE A 358 17.04 -32.14 16.89
C PHE A 358 18.22 -31.17 16.70
N MET A 359 19.37 -31.44 17.33
CA MET A 359 20.51 -30.52 17.35
C MET A 359 20.99 -30.08 15.96
N ASP A 360 20.95 -30.96 14.97
CA ASP A 360 21.38 -30.63 13.61
C ASP A 360 20.42 -29.63 12.92
N LEU A 361 19.17 -29.52 13.37
CA LEU A 361 18.21 -28.56 12.81
C LEU A 361 18.35 -27.13 13.37
N ILE A 362 19.13 -26.97 14.44
CA ILE A 362 19.15 -25.78 15.29
C ILE A 362 20.47 -25.03 15.16
N VAL A 363 20.41 -23.71 15.35
CA VAL A 363 21.57 -22.82 15.43
C VAL A 363 21.53 -22.06 16.75
N ILE A 364 22.62 -22.13 17.51
CA ILE A 364 22.88 -21.34 18.71
C ILE A 364 23.84 -20.21 18.32
N PHE A 365 23.52 -18.97 18.69
CA PHE A 365 24.30 -17.78 18.33
C PHE A 365 24.15 -16.64 19.35
N SER A 366 25.09 -15.70 19.37
CA SER A 366 25.02 -14.47 20.18
C SER A 366 24.87 -13.22 19.28
N GLU A 367 24.15 -12.20 19.74
CA GLU A 367 24.04 -10.91 19.04
C GLU A 367 25.04 -9.88 19.60
N GLY A 368 26.12 -9.62 18.85
CA GLY A 368 27.13 -8.61 19.21
C GLY A 368 28.07 -9.05 20.34
N ASP A 369 28.39 -8.12 21.26
CA ASP A 369 29.21 -8.38 22.46
C ASP A 369 28.36 -8.87 23.66
N GLN A 370 27.10 -9.26 23.43
CA GLN A 370 26.22 -9.74 24.49
C GLN A 370 26.59 -11.18 24.90
N THR A 371 26.52 -11.45 26.21
CA THR A 371 26.74 -12.78 26.80
C THR A 371 25.55 -13.71 26.67
N VAL A 372 24.46 -13.27 26.01
CA VAL A 372 23.22 -14.04 25.86
C VAL A 372 23.24 -14.77 24.54
N ASN A 373 23.07 -16.09 24.61
CA ASN A 373 22.89 -16.94 23.46
C ASN A 373 21.41 -17.10 23.11
N TYR A 374 21.16 -17.29 21.82
CA TYR A 374 19.84 -17.42 21.23
C TYR A 374 19.77 -18.66 20.36
N ILE A 375 18.58 -19.25 20.31
CA ILE A 375 18.29 -20.52 19.65
C ILE A 375 17.22 -20.30 18.58
N ARG A 376 17.48 -20.84 17.39
CA ARG A 376 16.52 -20.88 16.27
C ARG A 376 16.77 -22.07 15.35
N LEU A 377 15.82 -22.40 14.49
CA LEU A 377 16.06 -23.33 13.40
C LEU A 377 16.96 -22.71 12.33
N ALA A 378 17.79 -23.54 11.72
CA ALA A 378 18.79 -23.12 10.74
C ALA A 378 18.19 -22.44 9.50
N HIS A 379 16.94 -22.77 9.13
CA HIS A 379 16.26 -22.18 7.99
C HIS A 379 14.72 -22.24 8.11
N PRO A 380 13.96 -21.24 7.63
CA PRO A 380 12.47 -21.27 7.66
C PRO A 380 11.84 -22.46 6.93
N MET A 381 12.49 -22.99 5.89
CA MET A 381 12.00 -24.20 5.21
C MET A 381 12.11 -25.46 6.08
N ILE A 382 13.13 -25.53 6.94
CA ILE A 382 13.26 -26.61 7.94
C ILE A 382 12.14 -26.47 8.97
N ALA A 383 11.86 -25.25 9.41
CA ALA A 383 10.73 -24.96 10.30
C ALA A 383 9.39 -25.43 9.69
N HIS A 384 9.17 -25.15 8.40
CA HIS A 384 7.98 -25.62 7.70
C HIS A 384 7.92 -27.14 7.58
N ALA A 385 9.04 -27.80 7.26
CA ALA A 385 9.13 -29.26 7.21
C ALA A 385 8.87 -29.89 8.59
N CYS A 386 9.37 -29.30 9.66
CA CYS A 386 9.08 -29.72 11.04
C CYS A 386 7.59 -29.61 11.36
N LEU A 387 6.93 -28.49 11.03
CA LEU A 387 5.48 -28.34 11.24
C LEU A 387 4.67 -29.35 10.44
N LYS A 388 5.07 -29.65 9.19
CA LYS A 388 4.42 -30.67 8.37
C LYS A 388 4.53 -32.05 9.03
N MET A 389 5.74 -32.44 9.43
CA MET A 389 5.98 -33.72 10.12
C MET A 389 5.22 -33.82 11.46
N LEU A 390 5.20 -32.74 12.25
CA LEU A 390 4.45 -32.69 13.50
C LEU A 390 2.95 -32.91 13.26
N ASN A 391 2.39 -32.26 12.23
CA ASN A 391 0.98 -32.41 11.88
C ASN A 391 0.65 -33.83 11.39
N GLU A 392 1.50 -34.44 10.58
CA GLU A 392 1.38 -35.86 10.14
C GLU A 392 1.42 -36.84 11.31
N HIS A 393 1.95 -36.43 12.46
CA HIS A 393 2.00 -37.21 13.69
C HIS A 393 1.06 -36.70 14.80
N ASN A 394 -0.04 -36.04 14.40
CA ASN A 394 -1.13 -35.57 15.28
C ASN A 394 -0.72 -34.49 16.30
N VAL A 395 0.27 -33.66 15.96
CA VAL A 395 0.58 -32.43 16.69
C VAL A 395 0.20 -31.27 15.78
N THR A 396 -1.04 -30.80 15.92
CA THR A 396 -1.62 -29.79 15.00
C THR A 396 -1.06 -28.40 15.28
N ARG A 397 -1.23 -27.46 14.33
CA ARG A 397 -0.79 -26.07 14.59
C ARG A 397 -1.57 -25.44 15.74
N PHE A 398 -2.84 -25.81 15.92
CA PHE A 398 -3.63 -25.38 17.07
C PHE A 398 -2.98 -25.81 18.39
N ASP A 399 -2.62 -27.09 18.52
CA ASP A 399 -2.00 -27.63 19.74
C ASP A 399 -0.69 -26.91 20.07
N ILE A 400 0.15 -26.70 19.05
CA ILE A 400 1.45 -26.04 19.19
C ILE A 400 1.26 -24.58 19.64
N VAL A 401 0.33 -23.85 19.04
CA VAL A 401 0.09 -22.43 19.38
C VAL A 401 -0.51 -22.30 20.78
N GLN A 402 -1.45 -23.18 21.15
CA GLN A 402 -2.04 -23.18 22.48
C GLN A 402 -0.97 -23.44 23.54
N ASP A 403 -0.12 -24.43 23.31
CA ASP A 403 0.99 -24.77 24.20
C ASP A 403 2.04 -23.64 24.28
N PHE A 404 2.36 -23.04 23.13
CA PHE A 404 3.27 -21.89 23.04
C PHE A 404 2.78 -20.71 23.91
N LEU A 405 1.49 -20.35 23.78
CA LEU A 405 0.88 -19.27 24.55
C LEU A 405 0.85 -19.56 26.06
N ASN A 406 0.54 -20.79 26.45
CA ASN A 406 0.50 -21.19 27.85
C ASN A 406 1.88 -21.26 28.53
N SER A 407 2.91 -21.57 27.74
CA SER A 407 4.27 -21.82 28.22
C SER A 407 5.16 -20.57 28.23
N LEU A 408 5.24 -19.84 27.11
CA LEU A 408 6.25 -18.79 26.94
C LEU A 408 5.82 -17.43 27.50
N VAL A 409 4.53 -17.10 27.52
CA VAL A 409 4.07 -15.76 27.96
C VAL A 409 4.29 -15.55 29.47
N LYS A 410 4.43 -16.63 30.24
CA LYS A 410 4.77 -16.56 31.67
C LYS A 410 6.26 -16.29 31.94
N GLY A 411 7.13 -16.41 30.93
CA GLY A 411 8.60 -16.37 31.03
C GLY A 411 9.28 -15.00 30.93
N LYS A 412 8.54 -13.88 30.91
CA LYS A 412 9.06 -12.49 30.98
C LYS A 412 10.05 -12.03 29.88
N GLU A 413 10.18 -12.67 28.71
CA GLU A 413 11.01 -12.07 27.64
C GLU A 413 10.26 -10.99 26.84
N SER A 414 10.99 -9.94 26.46
CA SER A 414 10.43 -8.71 25.85
C SER A 414 9.91 -8.85 24.42
N ASN A 415 10.27 -9.92 23.68
CA ASN A 415 10.00 -10.00 22.24
C ASN A 415 8.80 -10.90 21.88
N TYR A 416 8.22 -11.64 22.84
CA TYR A 416 7.15 -12.61 22.57
C TYR A 416 5.85 -11.97 22.12
N GLU A 417 5.45 -10.85 22.72
CA GLU A 417 4.24 -10.14 22.33
C GLU A 417 4.27 -9.77 20.84
N GLN A 418 5.42 -9.28 20.36
CA GLN A 418 5.60 -8.93 18.96
C GLN A 418 5.52 -10.16 18.03
N ILE A 419 6.08 -11.29 18.46
CA ILE A 419 6.00 -12.57 17.73
C ILE A 419 4.55 -13.03 17.65
N CYS A 420 3.84 -13.12 18.78
CA CYS A 420 2.42 -13.50 18.85
C CYS A 420 1.54 -12.59 17.98
N LYS A 421 1.73 -11.27 18.07
CA LYS A 421 1.00 -10.29 17.24
C LYS A 421 1.30 -10.48 15.75
N SER A 422 2.52 -10.87 15.39
CA SER A 422 2.89 -11.18 14.01
C SER A 422 2.22 -12.45 13.50
N MET A 423 2.15 -13.49 14.33
CA MET A 423 1.56 -14.78 13.97
C MET A 423 0.03 -14.73 13.93
N LEU A 424 -0.62 -14.17 14.94
CA LEU A 424 -2.06 -14.28 15.15
C LEU A 424 -2.88 -13.14 14.55
N VAL A 425 -2.33 -11.92 14.51
CA VAL A 425 -3.09 -10.70 14.15
C VAL A 425 -2.65 -10.11 12.81
N THR A 426 -1.35 -10.13 12.50
CA THR A 426 -0.80 -9.40 11.36
C THR A 426 -1.22 -10.04 10.03
N ARG A 427 -1.89 -9.25 9.17
CA ARG A 427 -2.44 -9.68 7.88
C ARG A 427 -1.48 -9.37 6.75
N LEU A 428 -1.40 -10.27 5.77
CA LEU A 428 -0.59 -10.07 4.57
C LEU A 428 -1.31 -9.12 3.57
N GLU A 429 -0.58 -8.13 3.05
CA GLU A 429 -1.00 -7.27 1.95
C GLU A 429 -0.74 -7.97 0.60
N ARG A 430 -1.78 -8.26 -0.19
CA ARG A 430 -1.63 -8.76 -1.58
C ARG A 430 -1.93 -7.67 -2.61
N LEU A 431 -1.51 -7.91 -3.86
CA LEU A 431 -1.69 -7.00 -5.00
C LEU A 431 -3.16 -6.59 -5.23
N VAL A 432 -4.08 -7.52 -4.98
CA VAL A 432 -5.51 -7.32 -5.25
C VAL A 432 -6.29 -6.98 -3.97
N ASN A 433 -5.89 -7.51 -2.79
CA ASN A 433 -6.58 -7.27 -1.50
C ASN A 433 -5.68 -7.61 -0.28
N LYS A 434 -5.95 -6.99 0.88
CA LYS A 434 -5.45 -7.50 2.18
C LYS A 434 -6.15 -8.81 2.51
N GLU A 435 -5.40 -9.80 2.98
CA GLU A 435 -6.00 -11.03 3.51
C GLU A 435 -6.95 -10.74 4.68
N LYS A 436 -7.94 -11.61 4.90
CA LYS A 436 -8.94 -11.39 5.96
C LYS A 436 -8.34 -11.62 7.36
N PHE A 437 -7.45 -12.60 7.51
CA PHE A 437 -6.81 -12.97 8.77
C PHE A 437 -5.30 -13.15 8.59
N SER A 438 -4.57 -13.37 9.68
CA SER A 438 -3.16 -13.71 9.64
C SER A 438 -2.95 -15.08 8.97
N LYS A 439 -1.75 -15.33 8.44
CA LYS A 439 -1.45 -16.58 7.74
C LYS A 439 -1.66 -17.80 8.64
N LEU A 440 -1.22 -17.75 9.89
CA LEU A 440 -1.39 -18.85 10.83
C LEU A 440 -2.87 -19.16 11.09
N ILE A 441 -3.71 -18.14 11.29
CA ILE A 441 -5.16 -18.34 11.48
C ILE A 441 -5.80 -18.96 10.24
N LEU A 442 -5.37 -18.57 9.04
CA LEU A 442 -5.86 -19.20 7.79
C LEU A 442 -5.39 -20.65 7.66
N ASP A 443 -4.11 -20.94 7.94
CA ASP A 443 -3.56 -22.30 7.86
C ASP A 443 -4.26 -23.23 8.87
N ILE A 444 -4.51 -22.76 10.11
CA ILE A 444 -5.29 -23.52 11.12
C ILE A 444 -6.72 -23.76 10.63
N MET A 445 -7.36 -22.76 9.98
CA MET A 445 -8.69 -22.94 9.41
C MET A 445 -8.78 -24.04 8.36
N ASP A 446 -7.69 -24.24 7.61
CA ASP A 446 -7.62 -25.18 6.50
C ASP A 446 -7.17 -26.59 6.95
N GLU A 447 -6.81 -26.81 8.23
CA GLU A 447 -6.30 -28.08 8.77
C GLU A 447 -7.35 -29.13 9.17
N SER A 448 -8.57 -28.74 9.55
CA SER A 448 -9.61 -29.68 10.00
C SER A 448 -11.04 -29.16 9.84
N GLU A 449 -12.06 -29.94 10.25
CA GLU A 449 -13.48 -29.58 10.11
C GLU A 449 -14.03 -28.67 11.23
N ASN A 450 -13.40 -28.60 12.42
CA ASN A 450 -13.86 -27.82 13.60
C ASN A 450 -12.96 -26.61 13.94
N THR A 451 -12.52 -25.89 12.90
CA THR A 451 -11.35 -25.00 12.99
C THR A 451 -11.63 -23.55 13.37
N VAL A 452 -12.89 -23.10 13.27
CA VAL A 452 -13.25 -21.72 13.66
C VAL A 452 -13.24 -21.59 15.17
N GLU A 453 -13.82 -22.54 15.90
CA GLU A 453 -13.82 -22.65 17.36
C GLU A 453 -12.40 -22.71 17.93
N GLN A 454 -11.51 -23.47 17.29
CA GLN A 454 -10.09 -23.52 17.64
C GLN A 454 -9.43 -22.13 17.53
N CYS A 455 -9.63 -21.44 16.41
CA CYS A 455 -9.12 -20.08 16.22
C CYS A 455 -9.71 -19.09 17.25
N ILE A 456 -11.00 -19.21 17.58
CA ILE A 456 -11.65 -18.42 18.63
C ILE A 456 -10.97 -18.68 19.98
N CYS A 457 -10.74 -19.94 20.35
CA CYS A 457 -10.09 -20.32 21.60
C CYS A 457 -8.69 -19.71 21.71
N LEU A 458 -7.86 -19.81 20.65
CA LEU A 458 -6.52 -19.24 20.62
C LEU A 458 -6.52 -17.71 20.76
N LEU A 459 -7.41 -17.04 20.04
CA LEU A 459 -7.48 -15.58 20.09
C LEU A 459 -8.05 -15.08 21.42
N LYS A 460 -8.95 -15.82 22.08
CA LYS A 460 -9.40 -15.53 23.46
C LYS A 460 -8.24 -15.66 24.43
N LEU A 461 -7.51 -16.78 24.39
CA LEU A 461 -6.32 -17.01 25.21
C LEU A 461 -5.29 -15.88 25.00
N ALA A 462 -5.01 -15.50 23.76
CA ALA A 462 -4.10 -14.40 23.46
C ALA A 462 -4.65 -13.04 23.96
N SER A 463 -5.95 -12.79 23.84
CA SER A 463 -6.60 -11.56 24.32
C SER A 463 -6.51 -11.41 25.85
N ASP A 464 -6.58 -12.51 26.59
CA ASP A 464 -6.43 -12.55 28.05
C ASP A 464 -4.97 -12.36 28.47
N LEU A 465 -4.04 -12.98 27.73
CA LEU A 465 -2.61 -12.86 27.95
C LEU A 465 -2.07 -11.45 27.65
N PHE A 466 -2.57 -10.82 26.58
CA PHE A 466 -2.17 -9.49 26.14
C PHE A 466 -3.32 -8.50 26.34
N PHE A 467 -3.70 -8.28 27.60
CA PHE A 467 -4.91 -7.55 27.98
C PHE A 467 -4.93 -6.08 27.51
N GLU A 468 -3.77 -5.44 27.32
CA GLU A 468 -3.68 -4.07 26.80
C GLU A 468 -3.80 -3.99 25.27
N ASP A 469 -3.54 -5.08 24.54
CA ASP A 469 -3.54 -5.06 23.07
C ASP A 469 -4.98 -5.17 22.52
N PRO A 470 -5.48 -4.15 21.79
CA PRO A 470 -6.84 -4.12 21.25
C PRO A 470 -7.02 -4.99 20.01
N PHE A 471 -5.94 -5.45 19.36
CA PHE A 471 -6.03 -6.11 18.06
C PHE A 471 -6.44 -7.58 18.16
N TYR A 472 -6.22 -8.25 19.29
CA TYR A 472 -6.75 -9.60 19.54
C TYR A 472 -8.28 -9.60 19.64
N PRO A 473 -8.93 -8.80 20.52
CA PRO A 473 -10.38 -8.71 20.55
C PRO A 473 -10.96 -8.15 19.24
N GLN A 474 -10.27 -7.23 18.56
CA GLN A 474 -10.66 -6.80 17.22
C GLN A 474 -10.68 -7.96 16.21
N THR A 475 -9.66 -8.83 16.26
CA THR A 475 -9.57 -10.00 15.37
C THR A 475 -10.64 -11.03 15.71
N LEU A 476 -10.97 -11.23 16.99
CA LEU A 476 -12.09 -12.05 17.45
C LEU A 476 -13.41 -11.55 16.89
N ALA A 477 -13.72 -10.25 17.03
CA ALA A 477 -14.93 -9.66 16.48
C ALA A 477 -15.08 -9.95 14.99
N ARG A 478 -13.98 -9.75 14.23
CA ARG A 478 -13.91 -10.04 12.80
C ARG A 478 -14.09 -11.52 12.49
N LEU A 479 -13.52 -12.40 13.29
CA LEU A 479 -13.69 -13.84 13.14
C LEU A 479 -15.16 -14.25 13.30
N TYR A 480 -15.81 -13.75 14.35
CA TYR A 480 -17.23 -14.01 14.62
C TYR A 480 -18.14 -13.54 13.47
N TYR A 481 -18.10 -12.28 13.05
CA TYR A 481 -19.07 -11.83 12.04
C TYR A 481 -18.77 -12.35 10.62
N ILE A 482 -17.53 -12.79 10.33
CA ILE A 482 -17.12 -13.29 9.00
C ILE A 482 -17.25 -14.80 8.86
N LYS A 483 -16.83 -15.58 9.86
CA LYS A 483 -16.61 -17.04 9.74
C LYS A 483 -17.62 -17.89 10.51
N VAL A 484 -18.11 -17.42 11.65
CA VAL A 484 -19.08 -18.15 12.48
C VAL A 484 -20.44 -18.18 11.76
N LYS A 485 -21.11 -19.32 11.79
CA LYS A 485 -22.38 -19.54 11.06
C LYS A 485 -23.58 -19.46 12.00
N GLU A 486 -23.35 -19.64 13.29
CA GLU A 486 -24.31 -19.69 14.39
C GLU A 486 -25.04 -18.36 14.58
N GLY A 487 -26.27 -18.43 15.09
CA GLY A 487 -27.14 -17.26 15.26
C GLY A 487 -26.61 -16.22 16.25
N TYR A 488 -25.80 -16.61 17.23
CA TYR A 488 -25.24 -15.72 18.25
C TYR A 488 -24.01 -14.92 17.78
N LYS A 489 -23.55 -15.12 16.54
CA LYS A 489 -22.29 -14.56 16.05
C LYS A 489 -22.18 -13.04 16.13
N TYR A 490 -23.27 -12.30 15.89
CA TYR A 490 -23.23 -10.83 15.92
C TYR A 490 -23.20 -10.29 17.34
N GLU A 491 -23.81 -11.02 18.29
CA GLU A 491 -23.77 -10.67 19.70
C GLU A 491 -22.35 -10.83 20.26
N GLU A 492 -21.70 -11.95 19.97
CA GLU A 492 -20.30 -12.15 20.36
C GLU A 492 -19.37 -11.20 19.60
N ALA A 493 -19.58 -10.99 18.30
CA ALA A 493 -18.78 -10.04 17.53
C ALA A 493 -18.86 -8.62 18.10
N ARG A 494 -20.05 -8.21 18.56
CA ARG A 494 -20.25 -6.91 19.22
C ARG A 494 -19.47 -6.82 20.52
N LYS A 495 -19.61 -7.80 21.42
CA LYS A 495 -18.89 -7.81 22.71
C LYS A 495 -17.37 -7.68 22.51
N TRP A 496 -16.82 -8.43 21.56
CA TRP A 496 -15.38 -8.37 21.26
C TRP A 496 -14.97 -7.06 20.57
N ALA A 497 -15.84 -6.44 19.78
CA ALA A 497 -15.57 -5.11 19.22
C ALA A 497 -15.57 -4.03 20.31
N GLU A 498 -16.53 -4.08 21.24
CA GLU A 498 -16.59 -3.19 22.40
C GLU A 498 -15.37 -3.39 23.32
N GLU A 499 -14.95 -4.62 23.57
CA GLU A 499 -13.73 -4.94 24.32
C GLU A 499 -12.48 -4.33 23.65
N ALA A 500 -12.37 -4.42 22.33
CA ALA A 500 -11.28 -3.79 21.60
C ALA A 500 -11.29 -2.27 21.75
N ILE A 501 -12.46 -1.64 21.66
CA ILE A 501 -12.64 -0.19 21.84
C ILE A 501 -12.31 0.22 23.28
N ASN A 502 -12.66 -0.58 24.29
CA ASN A 502 -12.33 -0.28 25.68
C ASN A 502 -10.82 -0.25 25.92
N ARG A 503 -10.06 -1.11 25.22
CA ARG A 503 -8.59 -1.16 25.30
C ARG A 503 -7.92 0.01 24.58
N ASP A 504 -8.46 0.46 23.46
CA ASP A 504 -7.92 1.61 22.70
C ASP A 504 -9.03 2.49 22.11
N PRO A 505 -9.66 3.35 22.95
CA PRO A 505 -10.86 4.09 22.58
C PRO A 505 -10.60 5.25 21.63
N LYS A 506 -9.34 5.66 21.45
CA LYS A 506 -8.95 6.74 20.54
C LYS A 506 -8.67 6.23 19.14
N ASN A 507 -8.57 4.92 18.96
CA ASN A 507 -8.15 4.34 17.70
C ASN A 507 -9.32 4.17 16.72
N SER A 508 -9.34 4.97 15.67
CA SER A 508 -10.42 4.96 14.68
C SER A 508 -10.49 3.62 13.94
N HIS A 509 -9.36 2.96 13.69
CA HIS A 509 -9.36 1.63 13.05
C HIS A 509 -9.92 0.53 13.96
N ILE A 510 -9.78 0.67 15.28
CA ILE A 510 -10.42 -0.25 16.24
C ILE A 510 -11.93 -0.02 16.24
N ARG A 511 -12.38 1.25 16.32
CA ARG A 511 -13.80 1.64 16.29
C ARG A 511 -14.55 1.22 15.02
N ASP A 512 -13.90 1.25 13.85
CA ASP A 512 -14.47 0.78 12.57
C ASP A 512 -15.09 -0.61 12.73
N THR A 513 -14.46 -1.48 13.52
CA THR A 513 -14.89 -2.86 13.73
C THR A 513 -16.32 -2.97 14.22
N LEU A 514 -16.74 -2.12 15.17
CA LEU A 514 -18.10 -2.14 15.70
C LEU A 514 -19.12 -1.70 14.64
N GLY A 515 -18.81 -0.67 13.86
CA GLY A 515 -19.60 -0.25 12.70
C GLY A 515 -19.72 -1.36 11.65
N GLN A 516 -18.62 -2.06 11.35
CA GLN A 516 -18.63 -3.21 10.44
C GLN A 516 -19.47 -4.36 10.98
N VAL A 517 -19.43 -4.66 12.29
CA VAL A 517 -20.26 -5.71 12.92
C VAL A 517 -21.74 -5.39 12.71
N HIS A 518 -22.18 -4.19 13.08
CA HIS A 518 -23.59 -3.80 12.93
C HIS A 518 -24.03 -3.72 11.47
N LYS A 519 -23.17 -3.25 10.56
CA LYS A 519 -23.48 -3.24 9.12
C LYS A 519 -23.66 -4.66 8.55
N ASN A 520 -22.79 -5.60 8.91
CA ASN A 520 -22.93 -6.99 8.47
C ASN A 520 -24.14 -7.66 9.14
N HIS A 521 -24.44 -7.33 10.39
CA HIS A 521 -25.65 -7.77 11.08
C HIS A 521 -26.90 -7.27 10.34
N LEU A 522 -26.94 -6.00 9.97
CA LEU A 522 -28.02 -5.41 9.19
C LEU A 522 -28.19 -6.11 7.83
N LEU A 523 -27.10 -6.38 7.12
CA LEU A 523 -27.16 -7.12 5.84
C LEU A 523 -27.72 -8.53 6.00
N TYR A 524 -27.37 -9.22 7.09
CA TYR A 524 -27.89 -10.55 7.38
C TYR A 524 -29.37 -10.53 7.79
N GLU A 525 -29.76 -9.53 8.56
CA GLU A 525 -31.14 -9.34 9.00
C GLU A 525 -32.02 -8.77 7.89
N LYS A 526 -31.49 -8.11 6.85
CA LYS A 526 -32.29 -7.58 5.72
C LYS A 526 -32.69 -8.70 4.73
N LYS A 527 -33.40 -9.72 5.23
CA LYS A 527 -34.10 -10.74 4.44
C LYS A 527 -35.54 -10.27 4.19
N PRO A 528 -36.23 -10.80 3.16
CA PRO A 528 -37.61 -10.42 2.89
C PRO A 528 -38.46 -10.49 4.16
N SER A 529 -38.41 -11.59 4.92
CA SER A 529 -39.21 -11.88 6.13
C SER A 529 -38.92 -11.07 7.39
N SER A 530 -38.07 -10.05 7.33
CA SER A 530 -37.49 -9.47 8.53
C SER A 530 -38.28 -8.34 9.16
N ASP A 531 -38.17 -8.23 10.48
CA ASP A 531 -38.74 -7.15 11.27
C ASP A 531 -38.03 -5.82 10.95
N ILE A 532 -38.80 -4.84 10.47
CA ILE A 532 -38.30 -3.51 10.10
C ILE A 532 -37.80 -2.77 11.33
N ASN A 533 -38.46 -2.89 12.49
CA ASN A 533 -38.05 -2.20 13.72
C ASN A 533 -36.70 -2.72 14.21
N LYS A 534 -36.49 -4.05 14.10
CA LYS A 534 -35.19 -4.66 14.36
C LYS A 534 -34.12 -4.16 13.39
N CYS A 535 -34.41 -4.10 12.09
CA CYS A 535 -33.49 -3.53 11.10
C CYS A 535 -33.13 -2.07 11.40
N LEU A 536 -34.12 -1.25 11.75
CA LEU A 536 -33.94 0.15 12.11
C LEU A 536 -33.07 0.30 13.37
N ALA A 537 -33.29 -0.51 14.40
CA ALA A 537 -32.47 -0.50 15.61
C ALA A 537 -30.99 -0.85 15.34
N ILE A 538 -30.75 -1.86 14.50
CA ILE A 538 -29.39 -2.24 14.09
C ILE A 538 -28.75 -1.12 13.25
N ALA A 539 -29.51 -0.50 12.34
CA ALA A 539 -29.02 0.60 11.53
C ALA A 539 -28.66 1.84 12.36
N ARG A 540 -29.49 2.20 13.35
CA ARG A 540 -29.16 3.28 14.31
C ARG A 540 -27.87 2.98 15.06
N SER A 541 -27.66 1.71 15.48
CA SER A 541 -26.43 1.28 16.15
C SER A 541 -25.22 1.35 15.22
N ALA A 542 -25.35 0.92 13.96
CA ALA A 542 -24.30 1.01 12.96
C ALA A 542 -23.91 2.47 12.65
N ILE A 543 -24.90 3.34 12.45
CA ILE A 543 -24.69 4.78 12.21
C ILE A 543 -23.99 5.43 13.40
N LYS A 544 -24.43 5.13 14.63
CA LYS A 544 -23.79 5.63 15.84
C LYS A 544 -22.32 5.20 15.90
N ALA A 545 -22.05 3.91 15.70
CA ALA A 545 -20.67 3.38 15.72
C ALA A 545 -19.77 4.03 14.66
N PHE A 546 -20.27 4.26 13.43
CA PHE A 546 -19.50 4.95 12.40
C PHE A 546 -19.29 6.45 12.70
N LYS A 547 -20.24 7.13 13.35
CA LYS A 547 -20.04 8.52 13.80
C LYS A 547 -18.98 8.61 14.91
N GLU A 548 -18.99 7.69 15.87
CA GLU A 548 -17.94 7.62 16.90
C GLU A 548 -16.57 7.27 16.33
N GLU A 549 -16.52 6.46 15.25
CA GLU A 549 -15.29 6.23 14.49
C GLU A 549 -14.79 7.51 13.80
N GLU A 550 -15.70 8.28 13.18
CA GLU A 550 -15.38 9.57 12.56
C GLU A 550 -14.80 10.56 13.58
N GLU A 551 -15.40 10.65 14.77
CA GLU A 551 -14.90 11.49 15.87
C GLU A 551 -13.47 11.09 16.27
N ALA A 552 -13.21 9.79 16.45
CA ALA A 552 -11.86 9.31 16.74
C ALA A 552 -10.86 9.60 15.60
N ALA A 553 -11.28 9.47 14.33
CA ALA A 553 -10.43 9.78 13.18
C ALA A 553 -10.10 11.27 13.08
N GLU A 554 -11.02 12.15 13.50
CA GLU A 554 -10.81 13.59 13.54
C GLU A 554 -9.76 14.00 14.59
N ASP A 555 -9.75 13.31 15.75
CA ASP A 555 -8.80 13.50 16.84
C ASP A 555 -7.40 12.94 16.50
N GLU A 556 -7.32 11.74 15.90
CA GLU A 556 -6.05 11.11 15.48
C GLU A 556 -5.28 11.93 14.44
N ALA A 557 -6.01 12.65 13.58
CA ALA A 557 -5.41 13.35 12.44
C ALA A 557 -4.61 14.59 12.86
N GLU A 558 -4.69 15.03 14.11
CA GLU A 558 -3.82 16.07 14.68
C GLU A 558 -2.33 15.67 14.66
N ASP A 559 -2.04 14.36 14.70
CA ASP A 559 -0.69 13.80 14.70
C ASP A 559 -0.07 13.66 13.28
N ASN A 560 -0.67 14.31 12.26
CA ASN A 560 -0.26 14.22 10.84
C ASN A 560 -0.19 12.78 10.29
N THR A 561 -0.98 11.87 10.85
CA THR A 561 -1.17 10.51 10.35
C THR A 561 -2.09 10.50 9.11
N LYS A 562 -2.20 9.36 8.43
CA LYS A 562 -3.14 9.22 7.30
C LYS A 562 -4.57 9.17 7.83
N PHE A 563 -5.41 10.12 7.44
CA PHE A 563 -6.81 10.19 7.86
C PHE A 563 -7.59 8.92 7.51
N ASN A 564 -8.29 8.36 8.49
CA ASN A 564 -9.17 7.22 8.32
C ASN A 564 -10.58 7.66 7.87
N ASN A 565 -10.90 7.47 6.59
CA ASN A 565 -12.21 7.81 6.02
C ASN A 565 -13.25 6.66 6.08
N ARG A 566 -12.94 5.57 6.78
CA ARG A 566 -13.79 4.36 6.82
C ARG A 566 -15.13 4.62 7.50
N GLY A 567 -15.18 5.42 8.56
CA GLY A 567 -16.42 5.83 9.22
C GLY A 567 -17.39 6.54 8.27
N LEU A 568 -16.89 7.57 7.57
CA LEU A 568 -17.67 8.32 6.57
C LEU A 568 -18.24 7.39 5.49
N PHE A 569 -17.42 6.46 4.99
CA PHE A 569 -17.85 5.49 3.97
C PHE A 569 -18.81 4.45 4.53
N GLY A 570 -18.56 3.92 5.73
CA GLY A 570 -19.38 2.94 6.43
C GLY A 570 -20.78 3.46 6.72
N PHE A 571 -20.89 4.72 7.16
CA PHE A 571 -22.15 5.44 7.32
C PHE A 571 -22.96 5.44 6.02
N LEU A 572 -22.35 5.85 4.90
CA LEU A 572 -23.03 5.89 3.60
C LEU A 572 -23.50 4.50 3.15
N LEU A 573 -22.71 3.46 3.40
CA LEU A 573 -23.13 2.08 3.11
C LEU A 573 -24.35 1.67 3.94
N VAL A 574 -24.42 2.01 5.23
CA VAL A 574 -25.60 1.72 6.07
C VAL A 574 -26.82 2.47 5.55
N CYS A 575 -26.68 3.76 5.23
CA CYS A 575 -27.73 4.58 4.63
C CYS A 575 -28.26 3.95 3.33
N LYS A 576 -27.35 3.52 2.44
CA LYS A 576 -27.73 2.80 1.22
C LYS A 576 -28.53 1.54 1.54
N ILE A 577 -28.09 0.75 2.51
CA ILE A 577 -28.76 -0.51 2.91
C ILE A 577 -30.17 -0.26 3.45
N ILE A 578 -30.42 0.77 4.25
CA ILE A 578 -31.76 1.01 4.81
C ILE A 578 -32.72 1.71 3.84
N HIS A 579 -32.23 2.27 2.73
CA HIS A 579 -33.09 3.04 1.85
C HIS A 579 -34.17 2.17 1.19
N PRO A 580 -35.45 2.59 1.15
CA PRO A 580 -36.57 1.79 0.63
C PRO A 580 -36.36 1.24 -0.79
N ASN A 581 -35.76 2.02 -1.69
CA ASN A 581 -35.51 1.62 -3.09
C ASN A 581 -34.50 0.47 -3.25
N THR A 582 -33.76 0.10 -2.19
CA THR A 582 -32.88 -1.08 -2.20
C THR A 582 -33.55 -2.34 -1.64
N SER A 583 -34.81 -2.24 -1.25
CA SER A 583 -35.59 -3.33 -0.67
C SER A 583 -36.53 -3.90 -1.73
N LEU A 584 -36.34 -5.17 -2.09
CA LEU A 584 -37.29 -5.91 -2.92
C LEU A 584 -38.65 -6.00 -2.18
N ASN A 585 -39.67 -5.41 -2.82
CA ASN A 585 -41.11 -5.69 -2.70
C ASN A 585 -41.64 -6.12 -1.31
N ARG A 586 -42.11 -5.18 -0.49
CA ARG A 586 -43.12 -5.44 0.56
C ARG A 586 -44.06 -4.25 0.77
N THR A 587 -45.25 -4.56 1.28
CA THR A 587 -46.24 -3.66 1.89
C THR A 587 -46.17 -3.79 3.43
N PRO A 588 -45.40 -2.93 4.12
CA PRO A 588 -45.42 -2.83 5.58
C PRO A 588 -46.76 -2.30 6.17
N LEU A 589 -46.95 -2.42 7.49
CA LEU A 589 -48.02 -1.71 8.21
C LEU A 589 -47.74 -0.20 8.19
N GLU A 590 -48.79 0.63 8.00
CA GLU A 590 -48.68 2.10 7.80
C GLU A 590 -47.80 2.82 8.85
N HIS A 591 -47.94 2.48 10.13
CA HIS A 591 -47.16 3.11 11.21
C HIS A 591 -45.65 2.80 11.12
N THR A 592 -45.28 1.59 10.70
CA THR A 592 -43.88 1.17 10.52
C THR A 592 -43.27 1.82 9.28
N GLU A 593 -44.07 2.11 8.25
CA GLU A 593 -43.64 2.88 7.08
C GLU A 593 -43.31 4.33 7.45
N GLN A 594 -44.14 4.95 8.31
CA GLN A 594 -43.94 6.32 8.74
C GLN A 594 -42.65 6.48 9.54
N GLU A 595 -42.42 5.66 10.57
CA GLU A 595 -41.19 5.74 11.39
C GLU A 595 -39.93 5.51 10.53
N HIS A 596 -39.99 4.54 9.62
CA HIS A 596 -38.91 4.27 8.69
C HIS A 596 -38.63 5.48 7.77
N SER A 597 -39.69 6.09 7.24
CA SER A 597 -39.60 7.28 6.38
C SER A 597 -39.02 8.48 7.11
N GLU A 598 -39.46 8.75 8.34
CA GLU A 598 -38.94 9.82 9.20
C GLU A 598 -37.46 9.62 9.51
N PHE A 599 -37.06 8.40 9.87
CA PHE A 599 -35.66 8.06 10.12
C PHE A 599 -34.79 8.28 8.87
N VAL A 600 -35.20 7.76 7.71
CA VAL A 600 -34.47 7.97 6.45
C VAL A 600 -34.41 9.46 6.10
N SER A 601 -35.49 10.22 6.29
CA SER A 601 -35.50 11.66 6.03
C SER A 601 -34.50 12.42 6.91
N SER A 602 -34.37 12.02 8.19
CA SER A 602 -33.44 12.65 9.14
C SER A 602 -31.96 12.54 8.74
N LEU A 603 -31.59 11.51 7.95
CA LEU A 603 -30.20 11.25 7.56
C LEU A 603 -29.75 12.05 6.32
N LYS A 604 -30.66 12.75 5.63
CA LYS A 604 -30.34 13.46 4.37
C LYS A 604 -29.19 14.44 4.49
N GLY A 605 -29.14 15.24 5.57
CA GLY A 605 -28.08 16.22 5.79
C GLY A 605 -26.70 15.58 5.98
N ASP A 606 -26.64 14.48 6.73
CA ASP A 606 -25.40 13.72 6.95
C ASP A 606 -24.93 13.06 5.66
N VAL A 607 -25.84 12.47 4.88
CA VAL A 607 -25.53 11.87 3.56
C VAL A 607 -24.97 12.92 2.61
N GLU A 608 -25.56 14.13 2.57
CA GLU A 608 -25.05 15.23 1.75
C GLU A 608 -23.65 15.68 2.16
N THR A 609 -23.42 15.86 3.47
CA THR A 609 -22.11 16.31 3.98
C THR A 609 -21.01 15.29 3.67
N LYS A 610 -21.30 14.00 3.84
CA LYS A 610 -20.36 12.90 3.56
C LYS A 610 -20.13 12.69 2.07
N TYR A 611 -21.16 12.89 1.24
CA TYR A 611 -21.01 12.92 -0.21
C TYR A 611 -20.09 14.07 -0.64
N ASP A 612 -20.33 15.29 -0.15
CA ASP A 612 -19.51 16.47 -0.42
C ASP A 612 -18.04 16.21 -0.02
N PHE A 613 -17.78 15.51 1.09
CA PHE A 613 -16.44 15.06 1.49
C PHE A 613 -15.74 14.22 0.40
N PHE A 614 -16.39 13.13 -0.03
CA PHE A 614 -15.80 12.22 -1.02
C PHE A 614 -15.64 12.87 -2.40
N GLU A 615 -16.47 13.86 -2.71
CA GLU A 615 -16.35 14.60 -3.96
C GLU A 615 -14.98 15.30 -4.08
N TRP A 616 -14.57 16.08 -3.08
CA TRP A 616 -13.28 16.78 -3.14
C TRP A 616 -12.12 15.89 -2.76
N TYR A 617 -12.33 14.92 -1.88
CA TYR A 617 -11.30 13.98 -1.45
C TYR A 617 -10.74 13.20 -2.66
N LEU A 618 -11.61 12.70 -3.52
CA LEU A 618 -11.23 11.96 -4.72
C LEU A 618 -10.85 12.87 -5.91
N ALA A 619 -11.39 14.10 -6.01
CA ALA A 619 -11.02 15.02 -7.08
C ALA A 619 -9.60 15.58 -6.93
N PHE A 620 -9.15 15.82 -5.69
CA PHE A 620 -7.85 16.44 -5.43
C PHE A 620 -6.76 15.44 -5.07
N SER A 621 -7.08 14.17 -4.86
CA SER A 621 -6.09 13.19 -4.42
C SER A 621 -6.42 11.74 -4.78
N LYS A 622 -5.38 10.92 -4.85
CA LYS A 622 -5.47 9.46 -4.96
C LYS A 622 -4.54 8.74 -3.98
N GLN A 623 -4.70 7.43 -3.83
CA GLN A 623 -3.95 6.62 -2.86
C GLN A 623 -2.43 6.77 -2.99
N SER A 624 -1.90 6.70 -4.22
CA SER A 624 -0.51 7.06 -4.54
C SER A 624 -0.41 7.44 -6.02
N PHE A 625 0.77 7.86 -6.48
CA PHE A 625 0.98 8.10 -7.92
C PHE A 625 0.62 6.86 -8.76
N GLU A 626 1.08 5.68 -8.35
CA GLU A 626 0.90 4.39 -9.04
C GLU A 626 -0.46 3.71 -8.73
N ARG A 627 -1.20 4.15 -7.70
CA ARG A 627 -2.41 3.46 -7.23
C ARG A 627 -3.60 4.41 -7.14
N GLU A 628 -4.63 4.11 -7.91
CA GLU A 628 -5.96 4.71 -7.78
C GLU A 628 -6.70 4.15 -6.56
N ASP A 629 -7.68 4.91 -6.06
CA ASP A 629 -8.63 4.40 -5.07
C ASP A 629 -9.53 3.31 -5.68
N PRO A 630 -10.04 2.36 -4.89
CA PRO A 630 -10.94 1.34 -5.40
C PRO A 630 -12.20 1.92 -6.06
N ASP A 631 -12.49 1.49 -7.29
CA ASP A 631 -13.61 1.99 -8.11
C ASP A 631 -14.98 1.91 -7.42
N TYR A 632 -15.15 0.92 -6.54
CA TYR A 632 -16.40 0.75 -5.80
C TYR A 632 -16.68 1.92 -4.86
N ILE A 633 -15.67 2.65 -4.37
CA ILE A 633 -15.89 3.74 -3.40
C ILE A 633 -16.75 4.83 -4.04
N GLN A 634 -16.33 5.34 -5.20
CA GLN A 634 -17.08 6.38 -5.91
C GLN A 634 -18.48 5.89 -6.29
N LYS A 635 -18.58 4.67 -6.83
CA LYS A 635 -19.86 4.06 -7.22
C LYS A 635 -20.84 3.99 -6.05
N GLU A 636 -20.40 3.44 -4.91
CA GLU A 636 -21.23 3.25 -3.71
C GLU A 636 -21.66 4.59 -3.09
N VAL A 637 -20.75 5.57 -3.04
CA VAL A 637 -21.04 6.94 -2.56
C VAL A 637 -22.09 7.62 -3.43
N GLU A 638 -21.92 7.57 -4.76
CA GLU A 638 -22.89 8.13 -5.70
C GLU A 638 -24.25 7.43 -5.61
N GLU A 639 -24.28 6.10 -5.54
CA GLU A 639 -25.52 5.34 -5.43
C GLU A 639 -26.28 5.65 -4.12
N CYS A 640 -25.58 5.73 -2.99
CA CYS A 640 -26.20 6.13 -1.72
C CYS A 640 -26.83 7.52 -1.83
N TYR A 641 -26.11 8.47 -2.42
CA TYR A 641 -26.61 9.82 -2.60
C TYR A 641 -27.85 9.88 -3.49
N LYS A 642 -27.84 9.16 -4.63
CA LYS A 642 -28.97 9.05 -5.55
C LYS A 642 -30.23 8.51 -4.87
N HIS A 643 -30.09 7.59 -3.92
CA HIS A 643 -31.21 7.06 -3.16
C HIS A 643 -31.91 8.14 -2.31
N TYR A 644 -31.16 8.86 -1.47
CA TYR A 644 -31.75 9.80 -0.48
C TYR A 644 -32.37 11.06 -1.09
N PHE A 645 -31.89 11.46 -2.26
CA PHE A 645 -32.36 12.65 -2.94
C PHE A 645 -33.32 12.33 -4.09
N LYS A 646 -34.03 11.17 -4.00
CA LYS A 646 -35.08 10.63 -4.89
C LYS A 646 -35.01 11.17 -6.32
N MET A 647 -34.46 10.33 -7.18
CA MET A 647 -34.29 10.60 -8.59
C MET A 647 -35.45 9.98 -9.44
N ASP A 648 -36.46 10.78 -9.84
CA ASP A 648 -37.38 10.54 -10.98
C ASP A 648 -36.78 10.93 -12.36
N LYS A 649 -36.60 9.95 -13.27
CA LYS A 649 -35.77 9.94 -14.52
C LYS A 649 -35.57 11.25 -15.32
N GLN A 650 -36.50 12.21 -15.24
CA GLN A 650 -36.49 13.47 -16.00
C GLN A 650 -36.31 14.72 -15.12
N ALA A 651 -36.79 14.72 -13.88
CA ALA A 651 -36.43 15.70 -12.84
C ALA A 651 -35.01 15.45 -12.28
N ASP A 652 -34.44 14.29 -12.61
CA ASP A 652 -33.14 13.73 -12.18
C ASP A 652 -31.93 14.41 -12.71
N LYS A 653 -31.95 14.62 -14.03
CA LYS A 653 -30.94 15.43 -14.67
C LYS A 653 -31.00 16.81 -14.05
N ILE A 654 -32.19 17.34 -13.81
CA ILE A 654 -32.40 18.70 -13.30
C ILE A 654 -31.98 18.88 -11.84
N THR A 655 -32.11 17.89 -10.95
CA THR A 655 -31.79 18.04 -9.52
C THR A 655 -30.34 17.68 -9.19
N LEU A 656 -29.79 16.64 -9.84
CA LEU A 656 -28.34 16.42 -9.86
C LEU A 656 -27.64 17.55 -10.59
N ASP A 657 -28.21 18.09 -11.68
CA ASP A 657 -27.74 19.34 -12.26
C ASP A 657 -27.87 20.45 -11.21
N LYS A 658 -29.01 20.73 -10.56
CA LYS A 658 -29.14 21.77 -9.52
C LYS A 658 -28.16 21.68 -8.34
N LYS A 659 -27.70 20.48 -7.95
CA LYS A 659 -26.68 20.33 -6.90
C LYS A 659 -25.25 20.22 -7.42
N LYS A 660 -25.05 19.78 -8.68
CA LYS A 660 -23.92 20.30 -9.45
C LYS A 660 -23.98 21.82 -9.41
N HIS A 661 -25.14 22.49 -9.42
CA HIS A 661 -25.23 23.96 -9.31
C HIS A 661 -24.94 24.55 -7.91
N LYS A 662 -24.54 23.74 -6.91
CA LYS A 662 -23.91 24.22 -5.67
C LYS A 662 -22.41 24.31 -5.95
N TYR A 663 -21.80 25.46 -5.66
CA TYR A 663 -20.40 25.78 -6.01
C TYR A 663 -19.39 24.62 -5.83
N SER A 664 -19.40 23.96 -4.67
CA SER A 664 -18.50 22.84 -4.40
C SER A 664 -18.76 21.64 -5.32
N GLY A 665 -20.02 21.23 -5.48
CA GLY A 665 -20.40 20.14 -6.39
C GLY A 665 -20.12 20.46 -7.86
N GLU A 666 -20.30 21.71 -8.28
CA GLU A 666 -20.08 22.16 -9.66
C GLU A 666 -18.61 22.11 -10.03
N LEU A 667 -17.78 22.65 -9.15
CA LEU A 667 -16.34 22.68 -9.28
C LEU A 667 -15.77 21.27 -9.37
N LEU A 668 -16.25 20.37 -8.51
CA LEU A 668 -15.76 18.99 -8.43
C LEU A 668 -16.26 18.14 -9.58
N HIS A 669 -17.51 18.34 -10.00
CA HIS A 669 -18.02 17.75 -11.24
C HIS A 669 -17.16 18.17 -12.44
N ILE A 670 -16.79 19.45 -12.54
CA ILE A 670 -15.91 19.93 -13.62
C ILE A 670 -14.55 19.24 -13.57
N LEU A 671 -13.94 19.11 -12.38
CA LEU A 671 -12.65 18.46 -12.20
C LEU A 671 -12.69 16.92 -12.38
N LYS A 672 -13.86 16.30 -12.39
CA LYS A 672 -14.00 14.85 -12.61
C LYS A 672 -14.48 14.50 -14.01
N SER A 673 -15.03 15.46 -14.75
CA SER A 673 -15.69 15.21 -16.03
C SER A 673 -14.72 15.23 -17.21
N ASP A 674 -15.02 14.42 -18.23
CA ASP A 674 -14.36 14.53 -19.52
C ASP A 674 -14.61 15.89 -20.16
N ILE A 675 -13.62 16.37 -20.92
CA ILE A 675 -13.67 17.65 -21.63
C ILE A 675 -14.88 17.71 -22.59
N SER A 676 -15.27 16.58 -23.20
CA SER A 676 -16.45 16.49 -24.06
C SER A 676 -17.76 16.78 -23.31
N VAL A 677 -17.90 16.26 -22.09
CA VAL A 677 -19.06 16.48 -21.21
C VAL A 677 -19.11 17.93 -20.73
N LEU A 678 -17.94 18.50 -20.42
CA LEU A 678 -17.82 19.90 -19.97
C LEU A 678 -18.21 20.90 -21.06
N LYS A 679 -17.82 20.64 -22.31
CA LYS A 679 -18.23 21.46 -23.46
C LYS A 679 -19.76 21.59 -23.55
N GLN A 680 -20.48 20.51 -23.33
CA GLN A 680 -21.95 20.51 -23.33
C GLN A 680 -22.56 21.27 -22.14
N HIS A 681 -21.84 21.36 -21.02
CA HIS A 681 -22.31 22.04 -19.80
C HIS A 681 -21.91 23.51 -19.74
N LYS A 682 -20.89 23.96 -20.49
CA LYS A 682 -20.40 25.34 -20.52
C LYS A 682 -21.51 26.36 -20.85
N SER A 683 -22.45 26.02 -21.74
CA SER A 683 -23.57 26.90 -22.10
C SER A 683 -24.54 27.20 -20.95
N LYS A 684 -24.50 26.39 -19.87
CA LYS A 684 -25.32 26.56 -18.66
C LYS A 684 -24.64 27.40 -17.58
N ILE A 685 -23.33 27.66 -17.67
CA ILE A 685 -22.58 28.41 -16.66
C ILE A 685 -22.66 29.89 -17.00
N GLU A 686 -23.59 30.59 -16.35
CA GLU A 686 -23.79 32.02 -16.58
C GLU A 686 -22.59 32.85 -16.10
N LYS A 687 -22.28 33.92 -16.83
CA LYS A 687 -21.27 34.90 -16.42
C LYS A 687 -21.71 35.53 -15.09
N PRO A 688 -20.90 35.46 -14.03
CA PRO A 688 -21.31 35.93 -12.72
C PRO A 688 -21.59 37.44 -12.73
N GLN A 689 -22.81 37.80 -12.34
CA GLN A 689 -23.26 39.19 -12.16
C GLN A 689 -22.88 39.74 -10.77
N SER A 690 -22.63 38.85 -9.80
CA SER A 690 -22.20 39.19 -8.45
C SER A 690 -20.68 39.05 -8.27
N ASP A 691 -20.12 39.70 -7.25
CA ASP A 691 -18.73 39.48 -6.79
C ASP A 691 -18.62 38.21 -5.91
N SER A 692 -19.47 37.20 -6.13
CA SER A 692 -19.35 35.91 -5.44
C SER A 692 -18.05 35.22 -5.83
N GLU A 693 -17.20 34.94 -4.84
CA GLU A 693 -15.96 34.17 -5.03
C GLU A 693 -16.26 32.84 -5.70
N SER A 694 -17.22 32.11 -5.13
CA SER A 694 -17.65 30.81 -5.60
C SER A 694 -18.05 30.81 -7.08
N GLN A 695 -18.98 31.68 -7.47
CA GLN A 695 -19.43 31.75 -8.87
C GLN A 695 -18.29 32.20 -9.80
N THR A 696 -17.41 33.09 -9.33
CA THR A 696 -16.25 33.56 -10.10
C THR A 696 -15.23 32.45 -10.32
N VAL A 697 -14.91 31.67 -9.27
CA VAL A 697 -13.95 30.56 -9.36
C VAL A 697 -14.46 29.52 -10.35
N LEU A 698 -15.72 29.14 -10.21
CA LEU A 698 -16.34 28.18 -11.08
C LEU A 698 -16.29 28.62 -12.55
N TYR A 699 -16.80 29.81 -12.84
CA TYR A 699 -16.87 30.36 -14.19
C TYR A 699 -15.50 30.42 -14.86
N ILE A 700 -14.47 30.88 -14.13
CA ILE A 700 -13.11 30.95 -14.65
C ILE A 700 -12.54 29.55 -14.89
N LEU A 701 -12.69 28.62 -13.93
CA LEU A 701 -12.15 27.27 -14.06
C LEU A 701 -12.74 26.54 -15.27
N SER A 702 -14.06 26.61 -15.47
CA SER A 702 -14.73 26.04 -16.64
C SER A 702 -14.17 26.58 -17.95
N ASN A 703 -13.92 27.90 -18.02
CA ASN A 703 -13.35 28.53 -19.20
C ASN A 703 -11.89 28.12 -19.43
N ILE A 704 -11.09 27.93 -18.38
CA ILE A 704 -9.72 27.42 -18.50
C ILE A 704 -9.74 26.00 -19.07
N ILE A 705 -10.54 25.09 -18.50
CA ILE A 705 -10.58 23.69 -18.93
C ILE A 705 -11.12 23.55 -20.36
N CYS A 706 -12.07 24.40 -20.76
CA CYS A 706 -12.59 24.42 -22.12
C CYS A 706 -11.69 25.18 -23.12
N SER A 707 -10.55 25.76 -22.70
CA SER A 707 -9.76 26.67 -23.55
C SER A 707 -9.12 26.03 -24.79
N ASP A 708 -8.97 24.70 -24.78
CA ASP A 708 -8.37 23.91 -25.85
C ASP A 708 -9.30 23.64 -27.05
N SER A 709 -10.54 24.15 -27.03
CA SER A 709 -11.55 23.84 -28.06
C SER A 709 -11.70 24.83 -29.21
N GLY A 710 -10.88 25.90 -29.27
CA GLY A 710 -10.89 26.84 -30.40
C GLY A 710 -12.03 27.87 -30.43
N GLU A 711 -12.86 27.98 -29.39
CA GLU A 711 -13.94 28.99 -29.31
C GLU A 711 -13.45 30.40 -28.94
N GLN A 712 -14.25 31.44 -29.18
CA GLN A 712 -13.98 32.79 -28.69
C GLN A 712 -14.11 32.84 -27.16
N PHE A 713 -12.98 32.96 -26.46
CA PHE A 713 -12.95 33.13 -25.02
C PHE A 713 -13.05 34.61 -24.63
N GLU A 714 -13.72 34.86 -23.50
CA GLU A 714 -13.57 36.11 -22.78
C GLU A 714 -12.08 36.40 -22.57
N LYS A 715 -11.65 37.64 -22.81
CA LYS A 715 -10.22 37.97 -22.81
C LYS A 715 -9.69 37.74 -21.39
N ILE A 716 -8.55 37.05 -21.24
CA ILE A 716 -7.85 36.83 -19.95
C ILE A 716 -7.89 38.05 -19.00
N LYS A 717 -7.80 39.25 -19.58
CA LYS A 717 -7.86 40.53 -18.85
C LYS A 717 -9.13 40.69 -18.01
N GLU A 718 -10.28 40.20 -18.47
CA GLU A 718 -11.54 40.26 -17.72
C GLU A 718 -11.53 39.31 -16.52
N PHE A 719 -11.03 38.08 -16.69
CA PHE A 719 -10.86 37.15 -15.57
C PHE A 719 -9.85 37.68 -14.55
N GLN A 720 -8.73 38.24 -15.02
CA GLN A 720 -7.73 38.90 -14.17
C GLN A 720 -8.36 40.08 -13.42
N ALA A 721 -9.12 40.96 -14.08
CA ALA A 721 -9.77 42.09 -13.43
C ALA A 721 -10.76 41.66 -12.33
N ARG A 722 -11.56 40.62 -12.58
CA ARG A 722 -12.49 40.05 -11.59
C ARG A 722 -11.75 39.50 -10.37
N LEU A 723 -10.74 38.66 -10.60
CA LEU A 723 -9.93 38.10 -9.51
C LEU A 723 -9.16 39.18 -8.75
N GLN A 724 -8.67 40.20 -9.43
CA GLN A 724 -7.96 41.32 -8.81
C GLN A 724 -8.89 42.16 -7.93
N LYS A 725 -10.13 42.41 -8.37
CA LYS A 725 -11.16 43.06 -7.54
C LYS A 725 -11.44 42.24 -6.27
N LEU A 726 -11.59 40.92 -6.39
CA LEU A 726 -11.76 40.01 -5.25
C LEU A 726 -10.52 39.91 -4.36
N TRP A 727 -9.32 40.04 -4.93
CA TRP A 727 -8.07 40.04 -4.20
C TRP A 727 -7.90 41.29 -3.33
N LEU A 728 -8.39 42.44 -3.80
CA LEU A 728 -8.28 43.74 -3.13
C LEU A 728 -9.29 43.95 -2.00
N THR A 729 -10.37 43.16 -1.93
CA THR A 729 -11.43 43.32 -0.90
C THR A 729 -11.04 42.85 0.51
N GLU A 730 -9.74 42.71 0.82
CA GLU A 730 -9.15 42.38 2.13
C GLU A 730 -9.86 41.31 3.00
N MET A 731 -10.55 40.34 2.38
CA MET A 731 -11.03 39.16 3.10
C MET A 731 -9.84 38.30 3.54
N GLN A 732 -9.74 38.01 4.84
CA GLN A 732 -8.98 36.87 5.34
C GLN A 732 -9.77 35.59 4.98
N ASP A 733 -9.08 34.50 4.64
CA ASP A 733 -9.68 33.16 4.45
C ASP A 733 -10.44 32.87 3.14
N ARG A 734 -9.90 33.31 1.98
CA ARG A 734 -10.33 32.78 0.67
C ARG A 734 -10.05 31.27 0.52
N SER A 735 -10.81 30.62 -0.36
CA SER A 735 -10.67 29.18 -0.64
C SER A 735 -9.34 28.82 -1.33
N PRO A 736 -8.78 27.60 -1.13
CA PRO A 736 -7.60 27.15 -1.87
C PRO A 736 -7.79 27.21 -3.39
N GLU A 737 -9.02 26.97 -3.87
CA GLU A 737 -9.41 27.02 -5.27
C GLU A 737 -9.33 28.45 -5.84
N PHE A 738 -9.70 29.47 -5.06
CA PHE A 738 -9.51 30.87 -5.44
C PHE A 738 -8.01 31.20 -5.62
N TYR A 739 -7.17 30.83 -4.65
CA TYR A 739 -5.73 31.10 -4.76
C TYR A 739 -5.08 30.34 -5.90
N LEU A 740 -5.53 29.12 -6.19
CA LEU A 740 -5.11 28.37 -7.37
C LEU A 740 -5.37 29.17 -8.65
N LEU A 741 -6.55 29.76 -8.82
CA LEU A 741 -6.85 30.60 -9.98
C LEU A 741 -5.98 31.86 -10.07
N ILE A 742 -5.66 32.49 -8.93
CA ILE A 742 -4.71 33.61 -8.90
C ILE A 742 -3.35 33.14 -9.45
N LEU A 743 -2.84 32.00 -9.00
CA LEU A 743 -1.58 31.45 -9.52
C LEU A 743 -1.67 31.16 -11.02
N LEU A 744 -2.73 30.49 -11.49
CA LEU A 744 -2.89 30.11 -12.89
C LEU A 744 -2.94 31.32 -13.84
N LEU A 745 -3.72 32.35 -13.48
CA LEU A 745 -3.94 33.51 -14.37
C LEU A 745 -2.89 34.61 -14.22
N PHE A 746 -2.23 34.73 -13.07
CA PHE A 746 -1.18 35.73 -12.84
C PHE A 746 0.24 35.15 -12.84
N TRP A 747 0.41 33.86 -13.17
CA TRP A 747 1.74 33.28 -13.36
C TRP A 747 2.53 34.09 -14.40
N PRO A 748 3.77 34.51 -14.08
CA PRO A 748 4.56 35.36 -14.96
C PRO A 748 4.89 34.63 -16.27
N ASP A 749 4.68 35.34 -17.37
CA ASP A 749 4.89 34.88 -18.74
C ASP A 749 5.44 36.04 -19.56
N ASP A 750 6.39 35.74 -20.44
CA ASP A 750 7.23 36.70 -21.16
C ASP A 750 6.41 37.56 -22.13
N VAL A 751 5.15 37.18 -22.40
CA VAL A 751 4.26 37.80 -23.40
C VAL A 751 3.10 38.59 -22.77
N GLN A 752 2.95 38.63 -21.43
CA GLN A 752 1.84 39.36 -20.82
C GLN A 752 2.12 40.88 -20.75
N PRO A 753 1.19 41.75 -21.25
CA PRO A 753 1.33 43.19 -21.07
C PRO A 753 1.31 43.56 -19.58
N ALA A 754 1.97 44.67 -19.22
CA ALA A 754 2.04 45.14 -17.85
C ALA A 754 0.63 45.25 -17.23
N ILE A 755 0.34 44.38 -16.26
CA ILE A 755 -0.89 44.43 -15.47
C ILE A 755 -0.67 45.48 -14.38
N THR A 756 -1.58 46.44 -14.24
CA THR A 756 -1.55 47.44 -13.17
C THR A 756 -1.86 46.75 -11.83
N ASN A 757 -0.99 46.89 -10.82
CA ASN A 757 -1.16 46.35 -9.46
C ASN A 757 -1.50 44.84 -9.34
N PRO A 758 -0.72 43.93 -9.94
CA PRO A 758 -1.05 42.50 -9.94
C PRO A 758 -0.97 41.91 -8.51
N PRO A 759 -1.76 40.87 -8.19
CA PRO A 759 -1.64 40.12 -6.95
C PRO A 759 -0.19 39.68 -6.69
N ASN A 760 0.28 39.88 -5.46
CA ASN A 760 1.61 39.43 -5.05
C ASN A 760 1.59 37.90 -4.89
N LEU A 761 2.32 37.20 -5.76
CA LEU A 761 2.29 35.73 -5.81
C LEU A 761 2.90 35.07 -4.57
N ASP A 762 3.91 35.67 -3.93
CA ASP A 762 4.46 35.15 -2.67
C ASP A 762 3.43 35.26 -1.53
N LYS A 763 2.70 36.38 -1.46
CA LYS A 763 1.57 36.55 -0.53
C LYS A 763 0.46 35.56 -0.84
N CYS A 764 0.17 35.31 -2.12
CA CYS A 764 -0.81 34.32 -2.56
C CYS A 764 -0.40 32.90 -2.13
N LEU A 765 0.84 32.49 -2.34
CA LEU A 765 1.34 31.17 -1.93
C LEU A 765 1.26 30.97 -0.41
N ARG A 766 1.63 31.97 0.39
CA ARG A 766 1.49 31.90 1.85
C ARG A 766 0.03 31.73 2.27
N LYS A 767 -0.88 32.52 1.69
CA LYS A 767 -2.31 32.43 1.98
C LYS A 767 -2.92 31.11 1.49
N MET A 768 -2.52 30.62 0.32
CA MET A 768 -2.93 29.34 -0.24
C MET A 768 -2.49 28.19 0.65
N HIS A 769 -1.24 28.20 1.12
CA HIS A 769 -0.74 27.17 2.01
C HIS A 769 -1.48 27.15 3.34
N HIS A 770 -1.77 28.31 3.91
CA HIS A 770 -2.58 28.42 5.13
C HIS A 770 -4.01 27.90 4.92
N SER A 771 -4.65 28.30 3.83
CA SER A 771 -6.01 27.87 3.48
C SER A 771 -6.07 26.35 3.20
N TYR A 772 -5.08 25.80 2.49
CA TYR A 772 -4.94 24.36 2.29
C TYR A 772 -4.73 23.62 3.62
N LYS A 773 -3.89 24.16 4.51
CA LYS A 773 -3.63 23.58 5.83
C LYS A 773 -4.89 23.50 6.68
N SER A 774 -5.69 24.56 6.65
CA SER A 774 -6.96 24.64 7.38
C SER A 774 -8.03 23.69 6.79
N LYS A 775 -8.17 23.65 5.46
CA LYS A 775 -9.30 22.97 4.80
C LYS A 775 -9.04 21.50 4.44
N TYR A 776 -7.83 21.16 4.00
CA TYR A 776 -7.55 19.88 3.33
C TYR A 776 -6.40 19.07 3.91
N GLN A 777 -5.41 19.70 4.54
CA GLN A 777 -4.19 18.99 4.95
C GLN A 777 -4.49 17.81 5.87
N LYS A 778 -5.41 17.96 6.83
CA LYS A 778 -5.84 16.89 7.74
C LYS A 778 -6.22 15.63 6.95
N TYR A 779 -7.10 15.80 5.96
CA TYR A 779 -7.71 14.69 5.24
C TYR A 779 -6.88 14.15 4.07
N LEU A 780 -6.07 15.01 3.44
CA LEU A 780 -5.24 14.63 2.30
C LEU A 780 -3.82 14.23 2.70
N CYS A 781 -3.50 14.20 3.99
CA CYS A 781 -2.20 13.75 4.49
C CYS A 781 -1.91 12.30 4.05
N GLY A 782 -0.69 12.05 3.57
CA GLY A 782 -0.27 10.72 3.10
C GLY A 782 -0.84 10.29 1.74
N ARG A 783 -1.62 11.14 1.06
CA ARG A 783 -2.16 10.89 -0.28
C ARG A 783 -1.38 11.64 -1.36
N TYR A 784 -1.45 11.13 -2.59
CA TYR A 784 -0.87 11.83 -3.73
C TYR A 784 -1.84 12.93 -4.19
N LEU A 785 -1.38 14.19 -4.17
CA LEU A 785 -2.18 15.32 -4.63
C LEU A 785 -2.13 15.41 -6.16
N LEU A 786 -3.29 15.39 -6.80
CA LEU A 786 -3.39 15.40 -8.25
C LEU A 786 -3.00 16.78 -8.81
N PRO A 787 -2.06 16.87 -9.77
CA PRO A 787 -1.92 18.08 -10.56
C PRO A 787 -3.19 18.28 -11.38
N LEU A 788 -3.79 19.46 -11.29
CA LEU A 788 -5.00 19.81 -12.05
C LEU A 788 -4.64 20.44 -13.39
N PHE A 789 -3.55 21.22 -13.43
CA PHE A 789 -3.11 21.91 -14.64
C PHE A 789 -1.59 21.85 -14.81
N PHE A 790 -1.13 21.89 -16.06
CA PHE A 790 0.28 22.05 -16.44
C PHE A 790 0.49 23.26 -17.35
N LEU A 791 1.70 23.84 -17.29
CA LEU A 791 2.09 24.93 -18.17
C LEU A 791 2.57 24.42 -19.54
N ALA A 792 1.95 24.93 -20.60
CA ALA A 792 2.17 24.56 -21.98
C ALA A 792 2.92 25.63 -22.78
N LYS A 793 3.44 25.25 -23.95
CA LYS A 793 4.14 26.17 -24.88
C LYS A 793 3.19 27.16 -25.60
N ARG A 794 1.88 26.98 -25.44
CA ARG A 794 0.83 27.80 -26.06
C ARG A 794 0.70 29.16 -25.35
N LYS A 795 -0.03 30.10 -25.95
CA LYS A 795 -0.25 31.45 -25.40
C LYS A 795 -1.65 31.60 -24.81
N ARG A 796 -1.85 32.64 -23.99
CA ARG A 796 -3.14 32.97 -23.38
C ARG A 796 -3.67 31.80 -22.53
N LEU A 797 -4.96 31.47 -22.57
CA LEU A 797 -5.55 30.46 -21.69
C LEU A 797 -5.07 29.06 -22.04
N GLN A 798 -4.80 28.81 -23.32
CA GLN A 798 -4.28 27.55 -23.84
C GLN A 798 -2.89 27.20 -23.30
N ARG A 799 -2.20 28.15 -22.63
CA ARG A 799 -0.98 27.86 -21.88
C ARG A 799 -1.23 26.96 -20.67
N LEU A 800 -2.48 26.78 -20.25
CA LEU A 800 -2.88 25.95 -19.13
C LEU A 800 -3.56 24.69 -19.68
N ILE A 801 -2.86 23.58 -19.65
CA ILE A 801 -3.39 22.29 -20.08
C ILE A 801 -3.98 21.59 -18.87
N TYR A 802 -5.24 21.17 -19.00
CA TYR A 802 -5.93 20.38 -17.98
C TYR A 802 -5.37 18.96 -17.95
N THR A 803 -5.05 18.41 -16.78
CA THR A 803 -4.34 17.12 -16.66
C THR A 803 -5.02 15.98 -17.42
N SER A 804 -6.35 15.89 -17.40
CA SER A 804 -7.08 14.83 -18.13
C SER A 804 -6.99 14.92 -19.66
N SER A 805 -6.42 16.00 -20.21
CA SER A 805 -6.11 16.11 -21.65
C SER A 805 -4.72 15.61 -22.03
N LEU A 806 -3.83 15.39 -21.05
CA LEU A 806 -2.52 14.82 -21.31
C LEU A 806 -2.64 13.32 -21.55
N ARG A 807 -1.81 12.81 -22.46
CA ARG A 807 -1.68 11.36 -22.66
C ARG A 807 -1.01 10.75 -21.44
N GLN A 808 -1.38 9.51 -21.14
CA GLN A 808 -0.78 8.77 -20.03
C GLN A 808 0.75 8.70 -20.16
N THR A 809 1.27 8.46 -21.37
CA THR A 809 2.72 8.50 -21.66
C THR A 809 3.39 9.82 -21.29
N ASP A 810 2.74 10.96 -21.51
CA ASP A 810 3.27 12.27 -21.13
C ASP A 810 3.24 12.47 -19.60
N LEU A 811 2.22 11.94 -18.91
CA LEU A 811 2.14 11.92 -17.45
C LEU A 811 3.24 11.06 -16.82
N GLU A 812 3.53 9.90 -17.40
CA GLU A 812 4.63 9.04 -16.95
C GLU A 812 5.99 9.71 -17.15
N ARG A 813 6.21 10.39 -18.29
CA ARG A 813 7.43 11.19 -18.51
C ARG A 813 7.59 12.32 -17.50
N LEU A 814 6.51 12.92 -17.01
CA LEU A 814 6.56 13.98 -16.00
C LEU A 814 7.07 13.50 -14.64
N THR A 815 6.77 12.24 -14.28
CA THR A 815 7.04 11.70 -12.95
C THR A 815 8.21 10.72 -12.92
N GLU A 816 8.43 9.98 -14.00
CA GLU A 816 9.44 8.91 -14.13
C GLU A 816 10.58 9.29 -15.09
N GLY A 817 10.40 10.33 -15.91
CA GLY A 817 11.41 10.75 -16.88
C GLY A 817 12.72 11.24 -16.26
N ASP A 818 13.82 11.02 -16.95
CA ASP A 818 15.17 11.46 -16.56
C ASP A 818 15.51 12.90 -17.00
N GLY A 819 14.59 13.53 -17.71
CA GLY A 819 14.71 14.89 -18.23
C GLY A 819 15.42 15.01 -19.57
N SER A 820 15.86 13.89 -20.16
CA SER A 820 16.45 13.87 -21.50
C SER A 820 15.42 14.18 -22.59
N GLU A 821 14.21 13.60 -22.47
CA GLU A 821 13.14 13.79 -23.45
C GLU A 821 12.27 15.01 -23.17
N GLU A 822 11.92 15.73 -24.23
CA GLU A 822 11.00 16.86 -24.16
C GLU A 822 9.56 16.44 -24.40
N ILE A 823 8.65 16.87 -23.54
CA ILE A 823 7.21 16.68 -23.73
C ILE A 823 6.70 17.72 -24.71
N LYS A 824 6.07 17.25 -25.80
CA LYS A 824 5.72 18.07 -26.97
C LYS A 824 4.92 19.32 -26.59
N ASP A 825 3.82 19.14 -25.86
CA ASP A 825 2.87 20.22 -25.53
C ASP A 825 3.25 21.06 -24.30
N LEU A 826 4.14 20.55 -23.43
CA LEU A 826 4.49 21.22 -22.17
C LEU A 826 5.72 22.11 -22.27
N GLN A 827 5.73 23.20 -21.50
CA GLN A 827 6.84 24.14 -21.44
C GLN A 827 7.73 23.85 -20.23
N ARG A 828 9.03 23.63 -20.49
CA ARG A 828 10.06 23.67 -19.44
C ARG A 828 10.31 25.12 -19.01
N ILE A 829 10.36 25.33 -17.71
CA ILE A 829 10.66 26.62 -17.10
C ILE A 829 12.03 26.57 -16.47
N ASP A 830 12.77 27.67 -16.60
CA ASP A 830 14.04 27.86 -15.91
C ASP A 830 13.82 28.07 -14.42
N GLY A 831 14.74 27.53 -13.63
CA GLY A 831 14.71 27.66 -12.19
C GLY A 831 16.06 27.46 -11.57
N GLN A 832 16.08 27.53 -10.24
CA GLN A 832 17.28 27.33 -9.45
C GLN A 832 16.94 26.53 -8.21
N VAL A 833 17.79 25.56 -7.90
CA VAL A 833 17.79 24.89 -6.60
C VAL A 833 18.76 25.60 -5.68
N ARG A 834 18.24 26.09 -4.55
CA ARG A 834 19.03 26.74 -3.50
C ARG A 834 18.51 26.29 -2.14
N ASN A 835 19.40 25.87 -1.25
CA ASN A 835 19.05 25.36 0.07
C ASN A 835 17.99 24.24 0.00
N HIS A 836 18.14 23.31 -0.96
CA HIS A 836 17.23 22.19 -1.18
C HIS A 836 15.77 22.60 -1.48
N LYS A 837 15.57 23.85 -1.93
CA LYS A 837 14.28 24.38 -2.40
C LYS A 837 14.40 24.76 -3.86
N VAL A 838 13.34 24.52 -4.62
CA VAL A 838 13.27 24.90 -6.03
C VAL A 838 12.55 26.23 -6.16
N PHE A 839 13.11 27.08 -7.01
CA PHE A 839 12.51 28.34 -7.39
C PHE A 839 12.37 28.40 -8.90
N ALA A 840 11.19 28.76 -9.38
CA ALA A 840 10.98 29.15 -10.77
C ALA A 840 11.54 30.56 -11.00
N ILE A 841 12.33 30.74 -12.06
CA ILE A 841 12.92 32.02 -12.46
C ILE A 841 12.22 32.50 -13.73
N ARG A 842 11.60 33.67 -13.66
CA ARG A 842 10.99 34.36 -14.81
C ARG A 842 11.33 35.84 -14.78
N GLY A 843 12.23 36.26 -15.66
CA GLY A 843 12.78 37.62 -15.65
C GLY A 843 13.45 37.94 -14.31
N LYS A 844 13.02 39.02 -13.64
CA LYS A 844 13.51 39.41 -12.30
C LYS A 844 12.75 38.75 -11.14
N LYS A 845 11.72 37.94 -11.41
CA LYS A 845 10.89 37.31 -10.37
C LYS A 845 11.38 35.90 -10.06
N GLN A 846 11.45 35.58 -8.78
CA GLN A 846 11.77 34.26 -8.25
C GLN A 846 10.58 33.77 -7.42
N ILE A 847 10.00 32.61 -7.76
CA ILE A 847 8.81 32.06 -7.08
C ILE A 847 9.14 30.67 -6.58
N GLN A 848 8.92 30.41 -5.29
CA GLN A 848 9.16 29.08 -4.73
C GLN A 848 8.12 28.07 -5.25
N VAL A 849 8.56 26.87 -5.64
CA VAL A 849 7.71 25.76 -6.07
C VAL A 849 8.08 24.49 -5.31
N THR A 850 7.12 23.57 -5.17
CA THR A 850 7.35 22.28 -4.49
C THR A 850 7.95 21.29 -5.48
N PRO A 851 9.08 20.61 -5.20
CA PRO A 851 9.53 19.53 -6.08
C PRO A 851 8.58 18.34 -6.01
N HIS A 852 8.20 17.78 -7.16
CA HIS A 852 7.45 16.52 -7.23
C HIS A 852 8.29 15.39 -6.64
N ASP A 853 9.51 15.20 -7.16
CA ASP A 853 10.50 14.32 -6.58
C ASP A 853 11.45 15.13 -5.70
N ARG A 854 11.32 14.94 -4.40
CA ARG A 854 12.16 15.56 -3.37
C ARG A 854 13.64 15.17 -3.48
N ALA A 855 13.97 13.98 -3.99
CA ALA A 855 15.38 13.60 -4.18
C ALA A 855 16.06 14.43 -5.28
N SER A 856 15.30 15.00 -6.21
CA SER A 856 15.85 15.81 -7.30
C SER A 856 16.43 17.15 -6.86
N VAL A 857 16.24 17.57 -5.60
CA VAL A 857 16.69 18.89 -5.09
C VAL A 857 17.88 18.80 -4.12
N CYS A 858 18.59 17.67 -4.12
CA CYS A 858 19.76 17.46 -3.26
C CYS A 858 20.99 18.30 -3.65
N LYS A 859 21.10 18.73 -4.92
CA LYS A 859 22.23 19.53 -5.40
C LYS A 859 21.82 20.99 -5.58
N GLN A 860 22.73 21.92 -5.40
CA GLN A 860 22.48 23.31 -5.77
C GLN A 860 22.82 23.52 -7.25
N GLY A 861 22.08 24.36 -7.95
CA GLY A 861 22.37 24.63 -9.35
C GLY A 861 21.22 25.27 -10.11
N GLN A 862 21.51 25.68 -11.34
CA GLN A 862 20.48 26.05 -12.29
C GLN A 862 19.77 24.78 -12.76
N VAL A 863 18.45 24.85 -12.83
CA VAL A 863 17.62 23.74 -13.27
C VAL A 863 16.62 24.21 -14.31
N SER A 864 16.00 23.26 -14.96
CA SER A 864 14.72 23.45 -15.64
C SER A 864 13.75 22.38 -15.15
N PHE A 865 12.44 22.58 -15.33
CA PHE A 865 11.41 21.59 -15.00
C PHE A 865 10.07 21.92 -15.68
N TYR A 866 9.16 20.96 -15.73
CA TYR A 866 7.76 21.22 -16.09
C TYR A 866 6.98 21.68 -14.86
N LEU A 867 6.13 22.70 -15.03
CA LEU A 867 5.35 23.26 -13.94
C LEU A 867 3.93 22.73 -13.97
N GLY A 868 3.53 22.04 -12.89
CA GLY A 868 2.15 21.65 -12.63
C GLY A 868 1.58 22.41 -11.44
N PHE A 869 0.25 22.42 -11.32
CA PHE A 869 -0.47 23.08 -10.23
C PHE A 869 -1.47 22.11 -9.62
N ASN A 870 -1.37 21.86 -8.31
CA ASN A 870 -2.36 21.11 -7.54
C ASN A 870 -3.06 22.02 -6.53
N ILE A 871 -3.99 21.46 -5.75
CA ILE A 871 -4.76 22.22 -4.76
C ILE A 871 -3.92 22.83 -3.63
N ARG A 872 -2.67 22.37 -3.45
CA ARG A 872 -1.71 22.92 -2.47
C ARG A 872 -0.82 24.01 -3.07
N GLY A 873 -0.60 24.02 -4.39
CA GLY A 873 0.16 25.04 -5.09
C GLY A 873 0.97 24.53 -6.29
N PRO A 874 1.99 25.29 -6.72
CA PRO A 874 2.82 24.96 -7.87
C PRO A 874 3.84 23.86 -7.53
N VAL A 875 4.04 22.94 -8.47
CA VAL A 875 4.89 21.76 -8.35
C VAL A 875 5.83 21.63 -9.55
N ALA A 876 7.10 21.39 -9.30
CA ALA A 876 8.14 21.15 -10.30
C ALA A 876 8.27 19.66 -10.60
N TYR A 877 7.92 19.27 -11.83
CA TYR A 877 8.00 17.91 -12.35
C TYR A 877 9.21 17.74 -13.25
N ASN A 878 9.81 16.54 -13.22
CA ASN A 878 10.97 16.18 -14.05
C ASN A 878 12.07 17.27 -14.00
N ILE A 879 12.71 17.43 -12.84
CA ILE A 879 13.74 18.46 -12.64
C ILE A 879 15.05 18.02 -13.32
N ARG A 880 15.59 18.87 -14.20
CA ARG A 880 16.86 18.66 -14.93
C ARG A 880 17.83 19.76 -14.54
N TYR A 881 19.03 19.39 -14.10
CA TYR A 881 20.12 20.34 -13.88
C TYR A 881 20.67 20.81 -15.22
N LYS A 882 21.00 22.10 -15.30
CA LYS A 882 21.75 22.64 -16.42
C LYS A 882 23.24 22.46 -16.11
N ASP A 883 23.98 21.96 -17.09
CA ASP A 883 25.43 21.85 -17.03
C ASP A 883 26.11 23.22 -16.95
#